data_AF-A0A1G8MVL6-F1
#
_entry.id   AF-A0A1G8MVL6-F1
#
_cell.length_a   1.000
_cell.length_b   1.000
_cell.length_c   1.000
_cell.angle_alpha   90.00
_cell.angle_beta   90.00
_cell.angle_gamma   90.00
#
_symmetry.space_group_name_H-M   'P 1'
#
loop_
_entity.id
_entity.type
_entity.pdbx_description
1 polymer ?
#
loop_
_entity_poly.entity_id
_entity_poly.type
_entity_poly.pdbx_seq_one_letter_code
_entity_poly.pdbx_strand_id
1 'polypeptide(L)'
;MNAPIVSRPREPGLYRRSPGVERHLVRGGGFTLVELQPGDQLQVVDLEGLQPCELLAFDASGRDALAALGLNGRHSGGFCAAQLQRPEAVFARARQRLAARGIDCARLPAAANLWPAQSLAGEQRRFTAESTILVLVGAPGEAAPVDRQASPTDLALSIQRANPGLLWTPPLPEPLADPIDEFSIRPGTAQAYRIAAGDYIQVLDVAGRQCSDFVALRQAELERGIELDLDQTVTRTLNGNAYPAPGLFSKFFDRQMQPMLEVVRDTVGRHDSFNLACTARYYESHGYFGHDNCSDNLSRVLAEHGVQARAGWPAINFFFNTEVEAAQRIALDEPWSRPGDYVLLRALTDLVCASSSCPDDIDPANGWEPTDIHVRLYRAKERFSIAMASRKTADADPVLTRESGFHSKTATLTRHFTDYRGYWLPSEYSGYGPTEEYLACREQVAVMDLSALRKFDVLGPDAEALLQYCLTRDVKRLGIGQVVYSAMCYEHGGMLDDGTLLRLGQDNFRWICGDDYAGIWLREQAQRLGMKVWVKSASEQIHNLAVQGPRSRELLAQLVWTPATQPGLEELGWFRFLVGRLDGYDGCPIMVSRTGYTGELGYEIWCHPRDARRVWQRVWDLGQPLGIAPLGLVALDWLRIEAGLIFAGYEFDDSTDPFEAGIGFSVPLKSKTDDFIGREALLRRSQYPQHKLVGLELEGNELAAHGDCVRVGRAQVGVITSACRSPLLGKSIALCRLAVEHCEPGSLVQVGKLDGQQKRIDARVGAPIFYDPEKRRVRG
;
A
#
# COMPACT_ATOMS: atom_id res chain seq x y z
N MET A 1 -46.03 14.62 -17.05
CA MET A 1 -44.69 14.08 -17.35
C MET A 1 -43.87 14.21 -16.09
N ASN A 2 -43.39 13.11 -15.53
CA ASN A 2 -42.48 13.17 -14.40
C ASN A 2 -41.15 13.77 -14.90
N ALA A 3 -40.55 14.67 -14.11
CA ALA A 3 -39.21 15.16 -14.42
C ALA A 3 -38.23 13.98 -14.46
N PRO A 4 -37.19 14.01 -15.31
CA PRO A 4 -36.17 12.98 -15.31
C PRO A 4 -35.49 12.90 -13.93
N ILE A 5 -35.31 11.67 -13.43
CA ILE A 5 -34.57 11.41 -12.21
C ILE A 5 -33.08 11.42 -12.56
N VAL A 6 -32.32 12.32 -11.94
CA VAL A 6 -30.87 12.46 -12.19
C VAL A 6 -30.10 11.75 -11.08
N SER A 7 -29.26 10.78 -11.44
CA SER A 7 -28.32 10.14 -10.52
C SER A 7 -27.24 11.12 -10.07
N ARG A 8 -26.97 11.17 -8.76
CA ARG A 8 -25.88 11.97 -8.17
C ARG A 8 -24.99 11.09 -7.29
N PRO A 9 -24.29 10.10 -7.89
CA PRO A 9 -23.39 9.25 -7.13
C PRO A 9 -22.26 10.07 -6.49
N ARG A 10 -21.74 9.56 -5.37
CA ARG A 10 -20.52 10.06 -4.72
C ARG A 10 -19.33 9.40 -5.39
N GLU A 11 -18.49 10.19 -6.06
CA GLU A 11 -17.40 9.72 -6.92
C GLU A 11 -16.04 10.24 -6.39
N PRO A 12 -15.57 9.74 -5.23
CA PRO A 12 -14.30 10.20 -4.70
C PRO A 12 -13.16 9.77 -5.64
N GLY A 13 -12.32 10.72 -6.06
CA GLY A 13 -11.14 10.44 -6.87
C GLY A 13 -11.37 10.35 -8.38
N LEU A 14 -12.61 10.49 -8.88
CA LEU A 14 -12.85 10.64 -10.32
C LEU A 14 -12.66 12.10 -10.75
N TYR A 15 -11.85 12.30 -11.79
CA TYR A 15 -11.47 13.62 -12.32
C TYR A 15 -12.66 14.49 -12.73
N ARG A 16 -13.77 13.86 -13.16
CA ARG A 16 -14.87 14.49 -13.90
C ARG A 16 -15.77 15.50 -13.15
N ARG A 17 -15.43 16.00 -11.95
CA ARG A 17 -16.26 17.04 -11.28
C ARG A 17 -15.52 18.32 -10.83
N SER A 18 -14.21 18.43 -11.05
CA SER A 18 -13.48 19.67 -10.78
C SER A 18 -12.42 19.95 -11.85
N PRO A 19 -12.80 20.15 -13.13
CA PRO A 19 -11.85 20.32 -14.25
C PRO A 19 -10.91 21.53 -14.10
N GLY A 20 -11.20 22.44 -13.15
CA GLY A 20 -10.31 23.55 -12.80
C GLY A 20 -9.43 23.33 -11.58
N VAL A 21 -9.40 22.15 -10.95
CA VAL A 21 -8.58 21.91 -9.76
C VAL A 21 -7.47 20.91 -10.06
N GLU A 22 -6.22 21.38 -10.00
CA GLU A 22 -5.03 20.55 -10.00
C GLU A 22 -4.60 20.25 -8.56
N ARG A 23 -4.07 19.06 -8.28
CA ARG A 23 -3.58 18.66 -6.96
C ARG A 23 -2.15 18.17 -7.06
N HIS A 24 -1.33 18.54 -6.09
CA HIS A 24 0.02 18.02 -5.94
C HIS A 24 0.33 17.71 -4.48
N LEU A 25 1.32 16.85 -4.27
CA LEU A 25 1.86 16.55 -2.96
C LEU A 25 3.33 16.99 -2.92
N VAL A 26 3.72 17.74 -1.89
CA VAL A 26 5.12 17.97 -1.57
C VAL A 26 5.50 16.95 -0.51
N ARG A 27 6.38 16.00 -0.87
CA ARG A 27 6.84 14.97 0.06
C ARG A 27 7.62 15.59 1.23
N GLY A 28 7.42 15.06 2.43
CA GLY A 28 8.21 15.44 3.60
C GLY A 28 9.71 15.30 3.33
N GLY A 29 10.48 16.37 3.55
CA GLY A 29 11.91 16.40 3.22
C GLY A 29 12.21 16.63 1.73
N GLY A 30 11.21 16.95 0.90
CA GLY A 30 11.33 17.30 -0.52
C GLY A 30 10.69 18.65 -0.88
N PHE A 31 10.56 18.91 -2.18
CA PHE A 31 9.89 20.11 -2.74
C PHE A 31 9.14 19.78 -4.04
N THR A 32 8.19 20.62 -4.42
CA THR A 32 7.47 20.58 -5.70
C THR A 32 7.51 21.95 -6.38
N LEU A 33 7.66 21.97 -7.71
CA LEU A 33 7.51 23.17 -8.54
C LEU A 33 6.13 23.17 -9.22
N VAL A 34 5.41 24.29 -9.13
CA VAL A 34 4.16 24.51 -9.84
C VAL A 34 4.17 25.87 -10.53
N GLU A 35 3.53 25.97 -11.70
CA GLU A 35 3.35 27.25 -12.38
C GLU A 35 1.90 27.73 -12.24
N LEU A 36 1.76 29.01 -11.87
CA LEU A 36 0.49 29.72 -11.77
C LEU A 36 0.37 30.72 -12.91
N GLN A 37 -0.80 30.77 -13.54
CA GLN A 37 -1.17 31.79 -14.52
C GLN A 37 -1.97 32.92 -13.86
N PRO A 38 -2.08 34.10 -14.51
CA PRO A 38 -2.90 35.19 -13.98
C PRO A 38 -4.33 34.73 -13.64
N GLY A 39 -4.75 34.98 -12.41
CA GLY A 39 -6.04 34.59 -11.84
C GLY A 39 -6.03 33.27 -11.07
N ASP A 40 -5.06 32.38 -11.29
CA ASP A 40 -5.02 31.08 -10.62
C ASP A 40 -4.90 31.23 -9.11
N GLN A 41 -5.58 30.35 -8.36
CA GLN A 41 -5.49 30.31 -6.91
C GLN A 41 -4.72 29.08 -6.43
N LEU A 42 -3.59 29.30 -5.78
CA LEU A 42 -2.82 28.25 -5.10
C LEU A 42 -3.26 28.15 -3.64
N GLN A 43 -3.59 26.96 -3.19
CA GLN A 43 -3.76 26.60 -1.79
C GLN A 43 -2.62 25.66 -1.37
N VAL A 44 -2.00 25.94 -0.23
CA VAL A 44 -1.02 25.04 0.41
C VAL A 44 -1.54 24.67 1.79
N VAL A 45 -1.55 23.37 2.11
CA VAL A 45 -2.11 22.80 3.33
C VAL A 45 -1.06 21.94 4.05
N ASP A 46 -0.84 22.20 5.33
CA ASP A 46 -0.16 21.29 6.26
C ASP A 46 -1.14 20.19 6.69
N LEU A 47 -0.97 18.97 6.18
CA LEU A 47 -1.93 17.89 6.40
C LEU A 47 -1.95 17.38 7.85
N GLU A 48 -0.79 17.39 8.50
CA GLU A 48 -0.59 16.69 9.78
C GLU A 48 -0.19 17.65 10.92
N GLY A 49 0.15 18.89 10.57
CA GLY A 49 0.64 19.91 11.49
C GLY A 49 2.12 19.70 11.84
N LEU A 50 2.73 20.73 12.43
CA LEU A 50 4.17 20.78 12.74
C LEU A 50 5.06 20.51 11.51
N GLN A 51 4.57 20.77 10.29
CA GLN A 51 5.37 20.69 9.08
C GLN A 51 5.66 22.10 8.60
N PRO A 52 6.91 22.58 8.71
CA PRO A 52 7.30 23.84 8.09
C PRO A 52 7.04 23.81 6.58
N CYS A 53 6.79 24.98 6.00
CA CYS A 53 6.65 25.17 4.56
C CYS A 53 7.53 26.32 4.11
N GLU A 54 8.54 26.01 3.31
CA GLU A 54 9.43 26.98 2.67
C GLU A 54 8.91 27.26 1.26
N LEU A 55 8.50 28.50 0.96
CA LEU A 55 7.98 28.89 -0.34
C LEU A 55 8.88 29.94 -1.00
N LEU A 56 9.25 29.68 -2.26
CA LEU A 56 9.89 30.65 -3.16
C LEU A 56 8.99 30.89 -4.37
N ALA A 57 9.03 32.10 -4.92
CA ALA A 57 8.27 32.47 -6.11
C ALA A 57 9.16 33.24 -7.08
N PHE A 58 9.03 32.95 -8.36
CA PHE A 58 9.82 33.54 -9.43
C PHE A 58 8.93 34.09 -10.55
N ASP A 59 9.25 35.28 -11.05
CA ASP A 59 8.61 35.84 -12.24
C ASP A 59 9.06 35.13 -13.53
N ALA A 60 8.48 35.49 -14.67
CA ALA A 60 8.83 34.91 -15.97
C ALA A 60 10.31 35.11 -16.37
N SER A 61 11.02 36.05 -15.75
CA SER A 61 12.44 36.33 -15.96
C SER A 61 13.36 35.69 -14.90
N GLY A 62 12.81 34.87 -14.00
CA GLY A 62 13.56 34.18 -12.96
C GLY A 62 13.91 35.03 -11.74
N ARG A 63 13.33 36.23 -11.59
CA ARG A 63 13.55 37.11 -10.43
C ARG A 63 12.55 36.82 -9.32
N ASP A 64 12.90 37.19 -8.08
CA ASP A 64 12.00 37.04 -6.92
C ASP A 64 10.62 37.68 -7.15
N ALA A 65 9.57 36.92 -6.83
CA ALA A 65 8.18 37.32 -7.01
C ALA A 65 7.30 37.02 -5.79
N LEU A 66 7.88 36.85 -4.59
CA LEU A 66 7.11 36.59 -3.36
C LEU A 66 6.08 37.68 -3.06
N ALA A 67 6.43 38.95 -3.32
CA ALA A 67 5.54 40.08 -3.11
C ALA A 67 4.26 39.99 -3.97
N ALA A 68 4.33 39.37 -5.15
CA ALA A 68 3.17 39.15 -6.02
C ALA A 68 2.18 38.11 -5.45
N LEU A 69 2.60 37.31 -4.46
CA LEU A 69 1.73 36.43 -3.67
C LEU A 69 1.38 37.03 -2.29
N GLY A 70 1.70 38.30 -2.05
CA GLY A 70 1.50 38.96 -0.76
C GLY A 70 2.43 38.46 0.35
N LEU A 71 3.56 37.82 -0.02
CA LEU A 71 4.54 37.27 0.91
C LEU A 71 5.80 38.13 0.96
N ASN A 72 6.52 38.04 2.09
CA ASN A 72 7.82 38.69 2.26
C ASN A 72 8.88 37.63 2.55
N GLY A 73 9.94 37.59 1.74
CA GLY A 73 11.10 36.74 1.99
C GLY A 73 11.88 37.22 3.22
N ARG A 74 11.90 36.42 4.29
CA ARG A 74 12.61 36.75 5.55
C ARG A 74 13.62 35.70 5.97
N HIS A 75 13.63 34.56 5.28
CA HIS A 75 14.49 33.42 5.58
C HIS A 75 15.37 33.09 4.38
N SER A 76 16.53 32.49 4.60
CA SER A 76 17.26 31.88 3.48
C SER A 76 16.42 30.72 2.94
N GLY A 77 16.30 30.56 1.62
CA GLY A 77 15.74 29.37 0.97
C GLY A 77 16.69 28.15 1.09
N GLY A 78 17.28 27.97 2.27
CA GLY A 78 18.41 27.09 2.50
C GLY A 78 18.04 25.62 2.35
N PHE A 79 16.81 25.25 2.68
CA PHE A 79 16.36 23.87 2.51
C PHE A 79 16.20 23.52 1.02
N CYS A 80 15.44 24.31 0.25
CA CYS A 80 15.25 24.05 -1.17
C CYS A 80 16.56 24.16 -1.95
N ALA A 81 17.43 25.11 -1.59
CA ALA A 81 18.77 25.19 -2.15
C ALA A 81 19.57 23.91 -1.87
N ALA A 82 19.59 23.42 -0.62
CA ALA A 82 20.29 22.19 -0.26
C ALA A 82 19.75 20.96 -1.02
N GLN A 83 18.42 20.85 -1.19
CA GLN A 83 17.81 19.76 -1.96
C GLN A 83 18.20 19.83 -3.44
N LEU A 84 18.16 21.01 -4.04
CA LEU A 84 18.56 21.21 -5.43
C LEU A 84 20.04 20.88 -5.69
N GLN A 85 20.92 20.94 -4.69
CA GLN A 85 22.32 20.54 -4.83
C GLN A 85 22.55 19.03 -4.77
N ARG A 86 21.55 18.24 -4.38
CA ARG A 86 21.72 16.79 -4.29
C ARG A 86 21.74 16.13 -5.68
N PRO A 87 22.51 15.04 -5.89
CA PRO A 87 22.78 14.49 -7.21
C PRO A 87 21.62 13.67 -7.83
N GLU A 88 20.54 13.42 -7.10
CA GLU A 88 19.42 12.58 -7.53
C GLU A 88 18.73 13.14 -8.79
N ALA A 89 18.28 12.24 -9.67
CA ALA A 89 17.71 12.58 -10.98
C ALA A 89 16.46 13.47 -10.89
N VAL A 90 15.62 13.28 -9.86
CA VAL A 90 14.43 14.10 -9.60
C VAL A 90 14.80 15.57 -9.43
N PHE A 91 15.89 15.86 -8.71
CA PHE A 91 16.38 17.22 -8.54
C PHE A 91 17.10 17.75 -9.78
N ALA A 92 17.68 16.88 -10.61
CA ALA A 92 18.30 17.28 -11.89
C ALA A 92 17.30 17.93 -12.85
N ARG A 93 16.10 17.37 -12.98
CA ARG A 93 15.03 17.95 -13.82
C ARG A 93 14.53 19.28 -13.27
N ALA A 94 14.33 19.37 -11.95
CA ALA A 94 13.99 20.64 -11.31
C ALA A 94 15.06 21.71 -11.55
N ARG A 95 16.35 21.36 -11.42
CA ARG A 95 17.47 22.25 -11.76
C ARG A 95 17.41 22.70 -13.22
N GLN A 96 17.18 21.79 -14.17
CA GLN A 96 17.06 22.14 -15.59
C GLN A 96 15.90 23.11 -15.84
N ARG A 97 14.74 22.87 -15.23
CA ARG A 97 13.55 23.73 -15.37
C ARG A 97 13.78 25.13 -14.78
N LEU A 98 14.45 25.22 -13.64
CA LEU A 98 14.86 26.49 -13.02
C LEU A 98 15.93 27.21 -13.86
N ALA A 99 16.95 26.49 -14.32
CA ALA A 99 18.02 27.03 -15.15
C ALA A 99 17.50 27.53 -16.51
N ALA A 100 16.50 26.87 -17.10
CA ALA A 100 15.83 27.31 -18.32
C ALA A 100 15.12 28.67 -18.17
N ARG A 101 14.86 29.12 -16.94
CA ARG A 101 14.33 30.45 -16.61
C ARG A 101 15.40 31.41 -16.07
N GLY A 102 16.68 31.06 -16.18
CA GLY A 102 17.78 31.89 -15.68
C GLY A 102 17.95 31.90 -14.15
N ILE A 103 17.34 30.96 -13.42
CA ILE A 103 17.41 30.89 -11.96
C ILE A 103 18.68 30.14 -11.53
N ASP A 104 19.55 30.80 -10.75
CA ASP A 104 20.72 30.18 -10.14
C ASP A 104 20.32 29.32 -8.93
N CYS A 105 20.33 28.00 -9.12
CA CYS A 105 19.98 27.03 -8.07
C CYS A 105 20.97 27.01 -6.89
N ALA A 106 22.17 27.59 -7.03
CA ALA A 106 23.13 27.73 -5.93
C ALA A 106 22.87 28.99 -5.08
N ARG A 107 22.12 29.96 -5.61
CA ARG A 107 21.85 31.26 -4.97
C ARG A 107 20.37 31.63 -5.11
N LEU A 108 19.53 30.84 -4.46
CA LEU A 108 18.09 31.14 -4.40
C LEU A 108 17.83 32.45 -3.61
N PRO A 109 16.77 33.20 -3.97
CA PRO A 109 16.33 34.36 -3.20
C PRO A 109 15.81 33.97 -1.81
N ALA A 110 15.49 34.97 -0.99
CA ALA A 110 14.89 34.74 0.31
C ALA A 110 13.55 34.00 0.17
N ALA A 111 13.30 33.03 1.04
CA ALA A 111 12.05 32.28 1.08
C ALA A 111 11.08 32.84 2.12
N ALA A 112 9.79 32.56 1.91
CA ALA A 112 8.73 32.79 2.88
C ALA A 112 8.41 31.50 3.64
N ASN A 113 8.25 31.60 4.96
CA ASN A 113 7.63 30.55 5.76
C ASN A 113 6.12 30.83 5.84
N LEU A 114 5.29 29.88 5.41
CA LEU A 114 3.84 30.13 5.32
C LEU A 114 3.12 30.23 6.66
N TRP A 115 3.70 29.62 7.69
CA TRP A 115 3.18 29.59 9.05
C TRP A 115 4.31 29.42 10.09
N PRO A 116 4.03 29.68 11.38
CA PRO A 116 4.96 29.41 12.47
C PRO A 116 5.27 27.90 12.60
N ALA A 117 6.35 27.55 13.31
CA ALA A 117 6.78 26.16 13.51
C ALA A 117 5.74 25.25 14.21
N GLN A 118 4.72 25.82 14.86
CA GLN A 118 3.64 25.10 15.54
C GLN A 118 2.33 25.17 14.73
N SER A 119 2.37 24.88 13.42
CA SER A 119 1.16 24.76 12.60
C SER A 119 0.21 23.68 13.12
N LEU A 120 -1.08 23.94 13.04
CA LEU A 120 -2.12 22.95 13.31
C LEU A 120 -2.27 22.01 12.11
N ALA A 121 -2.79 20.80 12.36
CA ALA A 121 -3.22 19.93 11.27
C ALA A 121 -4.34 20.62 10.46
N GLY A 122 -4.22 20.63 9.15
CA GLY A 122 -5.09 21.36 8.22
C GLY A 122 -4.83 22.87 8.12
N GLU A 123 -3.76 23.41 8.76
CA GLU A 123 -3.36 24.81 8.57
C GLU A 123 -3.10 25.06 7.08
N GLN A 124 -3.67 26.15 6.56
CA GLN A 124 -3.64 26.42 5.13
C GLN A 124 -3.47 27.90 4.81
N ARG A 125 -2.89 28.17 3.63
CA ARG A 125 -2.79 29.50 3.03
C ARG A 125 -3.26 29.44 1.58
N ARG A 126 -3.86 30.52 1.11
CA ARG A 126 -4.33 30.69 -0.26
C ARG A 126 -3.71 31.94 -0.87
N PHE A 127 -3.32 31.83 -2.12
CA PHE A 127 -2.68 32.90 -2.89
C PHE A 127 -3.36 32.98 -4.25
N THR A 128 -3.51 34.20 -4.78
CA THR A 128 -3.98 34.42 -6.15
C THR A 128 -2.84 35.01 -6.96
N ALA A 129 -2.51 34.42 -8.10
CA ALA A 129 -1.45 34.94 -8.95
C ALA A 129 -1.98 36.09 -9.83
N GLU A 130 -1.33 37.25 -9.80
CA GLU A 130 -1.68 38.38 -10.70
C GLU A 130 -0.95 38.34 -12.04
N SER A 131 0.14 37.58 -12.10
CA SER A 131 0.97 37.36 -13.27
C SER A 131 1.37 35.88 -13.37
N THR A 132 2.00 35.47 -14.46
CA THR A 132 2.62 34.14 -14.53
C THR A 132 3.76 34.04 -13.51
N ILE A 133 3.67 33.11 -12.57
CA ILE A 133 4.63 32.92 -11.47
C ILE A 133 4.97 31.44 -11.36
N LEU A 134 6.27 31.14 -11.25
CA LEU A 134 6.75 29.81 -10.87
C LEU A 134 6.91 29.74 -9.36
N VAL A 135 6.23 28.80 -8.71
CA VAL A 135 6.27 28.62 -7.26
C VAL A 135 7.00 27.32 -6.93
N LEU A 136 7.97 27.42 -6.02
CA LEU A 136 8.69 26.29 -5.45
C LEU A 136 8.26 26.16 -3.99
N VAL A 137 7.61 25.04 -3.65
CA VAL A 137 7.13 24.74 -2.30
C VAL A 137 7.92 23.58 -1.73
N GLY A 138 8.68 23.82 -0.66
CA GLY A 138 9.42 22.82 0.09
C GLY A 138 8.71 22.44 1.39
N ALA A 139 8.86 21.19 1.80
CA ALA A 139 8.47 20.68 3.12
C ALA A 139 9.74 20.33 3.92
N PRO A 140 10.39 21.31 4.59
CA PRO A 140 11.64 21.09 5.29
C PRO A 140 11.56 20.03 6.40
N GLY A 141 12.60 19.21 6.48
CA GLY A 141 12.84 18.34 7.62
C GLY A 141 14.00 17.39 7.37
N GLU A 142 14.59 16.89 8.45
CA GLU A 142 15.74 15.99 8.42
C GLU A 142 15.35 14.58 8.87
N ALA A 143 16.23 13.62 8.58
CA ALA A 143 16.11 12.25 9.06
C ALA A 143 16.12 12.21 10.60
N ALA A 144 14.96 11.93 11.19
CA ALA A 144 14.78 11.90 12.63
C ALA A 144 15.27 10.56 13.23
N PRO A 145 16.03 10.57 14.33
CA PRO A 145 16.24 9.38 15.15
C PRO A 145 14.92 8.75 15.59
N VAL A 146 14.89 7.42 15.78
CA VAL A 146 13.67 6.66 16.09
C VAL A 146 12.98 7.09 17.40
N ASP A 147 13.75 7.61 18.35
CA ASP A 147 13.29 8.17 19.62
C ASP A 147 12.74 9.58 19.50
N ARG A 148 13.03 10.28 18.40
CA ARG A 148 12.53 11.64 18.14
C ARG A 148 11.29 11.61 17.27
N GLN A 149 10.21 12.19 17.76
CA GLN A 149 8.93 12.29 17.05
C GLN A 149 8.89 13.55 16.18
N ALA A 150 9.85 13.64 15.25
CA ALA A 150 10.11 14.82 14.44
C ALA A 150 10.14 14.49 12.93
N SER A 151 9.49 13.40 12.53
CA SER A 151 9.42 13.00 11.13
C SER A 151 8.84 14.13 10.26
N PRO A 152 9.47 14.45 9.11
CA PRO A 152 8.87 15.32 8.12
C PRO A 152 7.64 14.63 7.51
N THR A 153 6.63 15.44 7.18
CA THR A 153 5.34 14.99 6.67
C THR A 153 5.00 15.76 5.39
N ASP A 154 4.03 15.23 4.63
CA ASP A 154 3.69 15.78 3.32
C ASP A 154 2.86 17.07 3.45
N LEU A 155 3.01 17.99 2.49
CA LEU A 155 2.11 19.14 2.28
C LEU A 155 1.23 18.89 1.04
N ALA A 156 -0.03 19.27 1.11
CA ALA A 156 -0.94 19.21 -0.04
C ALA A 156 -1.05 20.58 -0.72
N LEU A 157 -0.99 20.57 -2.05
CA LEU A 157 -1.16 21.74 -2.89
C LEU A 157 -2.40 21.52 -3.74
N SER A 158 -3.25 22.55 -3.85
CA SER A 158 -4.31 22.59 -4.85
C SER A 158 -4.25 23.89 -5.63
N ILE A 159 -4.44 23.81 -6.95
CA ILE A 159 -4.47 24.98 -7.83
C ILE A 159 -5.84 25.04 -8.48
N GLN A 160 -6.63 26.03 -8.10
CA GLN A 160 -7.84 26.39 -8.82
C GLN A 160 -7.46 27.28 -10.00
N ARG A 161 -7.50 26.73 -11.21
CA ARG A 161 -7.25 27.45 -12.46
C ARG A 161 -8.36 28.47 -12.70
N ALA A 162 -8.00 29.72 -13.02
CA ALA A 162 -8.97 30.81 -13.28
C ALA A 162 -9.57 30.75 -14.67
N ASN A 163 -8.75 30.42 -15.65
CA ASN A 163 -9.19 30.03 -16.98
C ASN A 163 -8.90 28.54 -17.12
N PRO A 164 -9.66 27.66 -16.45
CA PRO A 164 -9.58 26.28 -16.81
C PRO A 164 -9.96 26.25 -18.28
N GLY A 165 -9.04 25.80 -19.15
CA GLY A 165 -9.53 25.25 -20.41
C GLY A 165 -10.65 24.27 -20.04
N LEU A 166 -11.64 24.06 -20.92
CA LEU A 166 -12.44 22.85 -20.83
C LEU A 166 -11.47 21.68 -21.04
N LEU A 167 -10.74 21.31 -19.98
CA LEU A 167 -9.86 20.17 -19.93
C LEU A 167 -10.79 18.99 -19.78
N TRP A 168 -11.30 18.52 -20.91
CA TRP A 168 -11.89 17.19 -21.02
C TRP A 168 -10.83 16.11 -20.70
N THR A 169 -9.55 16.49 -20.78
CA THR A 169 -8.40 15.63 -20.59
C THR A 169 -7.34 16.35 -19.76
N PRO A 170 -6.82 15.76 -18.67
CA PRO A 170 -5.75 16.35 -17.87
C PRO A 170 -4.42 16.35 -18.63
N PRO A 171 -3.44 17.19 -18.22
CA PRO A 171 -2.12 17.16 -18.82
C PRO A 171 -1.45 15.81 -18.59
N LEU A 172 -0.69 15.33 -19.58
CA LEU A 172 0.10 14.11 -19.45
C LEU A 172 1.09 14.26 -18.29
N PRO A 173 1.25 13.22 -17.45
CA PRO A 173 2.27 13.24 -16.41
C PRO A 173 3.66 13.24 -17.05
N GLU A 174 4.65 13.75 -16.31
CA GLU A 174 6.06 13.74 -16.71
C GLU A 174 6.52 12.31 -17.08
N PRO A 175 7.34 12.15 -18.14
CA PRO A 175 7.93 10.86 -18.51
C PRO A 175 8.73 10.23 -17.35
N LEU A 176 8.71 8.91 -17.22
CA LEU A 176 9.43 8.20 -16.14
C LEU A 176 10.96 8.28 -16.29
N ALA A 177 11.43 8.39 -17.53
CA ALA A 177 12.81 8.64 -17.95
C ALA A 177 12.76 9.42 -19.27
N ASP A 178 13.88 9.62 -19.95
CA ASP A 178 13.86 10.26 -21.27
C ASP A 178 13.31 9.26 -22.31
N PRO A 179 12.15 9.53 -22.94
CA PRO A 179 11.55 8.59 -23.88
C PRO A 179 12.37 8.52 -25.17
N ILE A 180 12.39 7.34 -25.80
CA ILE A 180 12.93 7.17 -27.16
C ILE A 180 11.92 7.58 -28.21
N ASP A 181 10.64 7.42 -27.88
CA ASP A 181 9.49 7.78 -28.69
C ASP A 181 8.27 7.91 -27.77
N GLU A 182 7.32 8.76 -28.14
CA GLU A 182 6.03 8.89 -27.47
C GLU A 182 4.94 9.36 -28.44
N PHE A 183 3.73 8.85 -28.27
CA PHE A 183 2.59 9.19 -29.12
C PHE A 183 1.26 8.93 -28.42
N SER A 184 0.20 9.63 -28.87
CA SER A 184 -1.17 9.44 -28.38
C SER A 184 -2.04 8.79 -29.45
N ILE A 185 -2.84 7.81 -29.03
CA ILE A 185 -3.77 7.04 -29.84
C ILE A 185 -5.17 7.55 -29.50
N ARG A 186 -5.88 8.03 -30.53
CA ARG A 186 -7.23 8.57 -30.39
C ARG A 186 -8.26 7.43 -30.30
N PRO A 187 -9.42 7.64 -29.65
CA PRO A 187 -10.52 6.70 -29.67
C PRO A 187 -10.83 6.20 -31.08
N GLY A 188 -10.99 4.89 -31.22
CA GLY A 188 -11.31 4.28 -32.51
C GLY A 188 -10.12 4.22 -33.48
N THR A 189 -8.89 4.39 -32.99
CA THR A 189 -7.68 4.16 -33.78
C THR A 189 -6.69 3.23 -33.06
N ALA A 190 -5.65 2.83 -33.78
CA ALA A 190 -4.55 2.03 -33.27
C ALA A 190 -3.23 2.53 -33.85
N GLN A 191 -2.12 2.12 -33.24
CA GLN A 191 -0.78 2.38 -33.76
C GLN A 191 0.13 1.17 -33.50
N ALA A 192 0.82 0.73 -34.54
CA ALA A 192 1.86 -0.30 -34.47
C ALA A 192 3.24 0.33 -34.27
N TYR A 193 4.12 -0.36 -33.55
CA TYR A 193 5.47 0.09 -33.24
C TYR A 193 6.38 -1.10 -32.93
N ARG A 194 7.69 -0.90 -33.06
CA ARG A 194 8.70 -1.91 -32.71
C ARG A 194 9.33 -1.61 -31.37
N ILE A 195 9.66 -2.65 -30.63
CA ILE A 195 10.41 -2.55 -29.37
C ILE A 195 11.53 -3.59 -29.36
N ALA A 196 12.72 -3.16 -28.96
CA ALA A 196 13.87 -4.04 -28.83
C ALA A 196 13.84 -4.80 -27.49
N ALA A 197 14.44 -5.99 -27.46
CA ALA A 197 14.61 -6.75 -26.24
C ALA A 197 15.32 -5.90 -25.16
N GLY A 198 14.71 -5.84 -23.99
CA GLY A 198 15.18 -5.09 -22.83
C GLY A 198 14.64 -3.65 -22.74
N ASP A 199 14.13 -3.07 -23.82
CA ASP A 199 13.48 -1.76 -23.81
C ASP A 199 12.07 -1.87 -23.17
N TYR A 200 11.49 -0.74 -22.80
CA TYR A 200 10.23 -0.67 -22.05
C TYR A 200 9.12 0.02 -22.83
N ILE A 201 7.88 -0.42 -22.58
CA ILE A 201 6.64 0.18 -23.09
C ILE A 201 5.84 0.66 -21.88
N GLN A 202 5.47 1.93 -21.86
CA GLN A 202 4.47 2.46 -20.93
C GLN A 202 3.19 2.72 -21.69
N VAL A 203 2.10 2.05 -21.30
CA VAL A 203 0.73 2.33 -21.79
C VAL A 203 0.02 3.10 -20.69
N LEU A 204 -0.46 4.30 -21.00
CA LEU A 204 -0.98 5.27 -20.05
C LEU A 204 -2.42 5.66 -20.41
N ASP A 205 -3.29 5.64 -19.41
CA ASP A 205 -4.64 6.17 -19.48
C ASP A 205 -4.61 7.68 -19.19
N VAL A 206 -4.96 8.48 -20.19
CA VAL A 206 -4.79 9.93 -20.11
C VAL A 206 -5.87 10.55 -19.22
N ALA A 207 -7.14 10.18 -19.38
CA ALA A 207 -8.26 10.80 -18.68
C ALA A 207 -8.84 9.96 -17.54
N GLY A 208 -8.31 8.74 -17.34
CA GLY A 208 -8.93 7.74 -16.50
C GLY A 208 -10.11 7.08 -17.20
N ARG A 209 -10.37 5.84 -16.82
CA ARG A 209 -11.42 5.01 -17.38
C ARG A 209 -11.34 4.71 -18.87
N GLN A 210 -10.19 4.90 -19.52
CA GLN A 210 -9.98 4.47 -20.89
C GLN A 210 -9.31 3.11 -20.94
N CYS A 211 -9.76 2.24 -21.83
CA CYS A 211 -9.12 0.95 -22.11
C CYS A 211 -8.21 0.99 -23.34
N SER A 212 -7.17 0.15 -23.30
CA SER A 212 -6.23 -0.07 -24.40
C SER A 212 -6.10 -1.55 -24.71
N ASP A 213 -6.49 -1.96 -25.91
CA ASP A 213 -6.25 -3.31 -26.41
C ASP A 213 -4.83 -3.37 -26.98
N PHE A 214 -3.99 -4.20 -26.35
CA PHE A 214 -2.59 -4.36 -26.67
C PHE A 214 -2.28 -5.75 -27.23
N VAL A 215 -1.53 -5.78 -28.33
CA VAL A 215 -1.03 -7.02 -28.95
C VAL A 215 0.48 -6.92 -29.19
N ALA A 216 1.16 -8.07 -29.15
CA ALA A 216 2.57 -8.18 -29.46
C ALA A 216 2.84 -9.45 -30.26
N LEU A 217 3.74 -9.35 -31.24
CA LEU A 217 4.23 -10.45 -32.05
C LEU A 217 5.75 -10.49 -32.02
N ARG A 218 6.33 -11.69 -32.00
CA ARG A 218 7.79 -11.82 -32.05
C ARG A 218 8.33 -11.43 -33.42
N GLN A 219 9.23 -10.45 -33.44
CA GLN A 219 9.69 -9.83 -34.69
C GLN A 219 10.43 -10.84 -35.58
N ALA A 220 11.34 -11.64 -35.00
CA ALA A 220 12.15 -12.60 -35.77
C ALA A 220 11.32 -13.72 -36.41
N GLU A 221 10.21 -14.12 -35.80
CA GLU A 221 9.24 -15.06 -36.34
C GLU A 221 8.39 -14.42 -37.43
N LEU A 222 7.93 -13.19 -37.19
CA LEU A 222 7.14 -12.44 -38.16
C LEU A 222 7.91 -12.20 -39.46
N GLU A 223 9.21 -11.89 -39.38
CA GLU A 223 10.12 -11.76 -40.53
C GLU A 223 10.27 -13.08 -41.33
N ARG A 224 9.97 -14.22 -40.72
CA ARG A 224 9.92 -15.55 -41.37
C ARG A 224 8.51 -15.93 -41.83
N GLY A 225 7.54 -15.02 -41.75
CA GLY A 225 6.14 -15.26 -42.09
C GLY A 225 5.39 -16.12 -41.05
N ILE A 226 5.90 -16.20 -39.82
CA ILE A 226 5.27 -16.94 -38.72
C ILE A 226 4.71 -15.94 -37.71
N GLU A 227 3.38 -15.88 -37.60
CA GLU A 227 2.72 -15.06 -36.57
C GLU A 227 2.74 -15.80 -35.22
N LEU A 228 3.67 -15.43 -34.35
CA LEU A 228 3.62 -15.77 -32.93
C LEU A 228 3.21 -14.56 -32.11
N ASP A 229 1.90 -14.42 -31.95
CA ASP A 229 1.29 -13.45 -31.06
C ASP A 229 1.25 -13.92 -29.61
N LEU A 230 1.11 -12.92 -28.74
CA LEU A 230 0.84 -13.09 -27.34
C LEU A 230 -0.44 -13.90 -27.12
N ASP A 231 -0.37 -14.91 -26.25
CA ASP A 231 -1.49 -15.79 -25.93
C ASP A 231 -1.85 -15.67 -24.45
N GLN A 232 -3.05 -15.15 -24.20
CA GLN A 232 -3.56 -14.96 -22.85
C GLN A 232 -3.84 -16.29 -22.15
N THR A 233 -4.29 -17.32 -22.88
CA THR A 233 -4.59 -18.64 -22.33
C THR A 233 -3.31 -19.32 -21.84
N VAL A 234 -2.26 -19.27 -22.64
CA VAL A 234 -0.92 -19.73 -22.22
C VAL A 234 -0.42 -18.91 -21.04
N THR A 235 -0.58 -17.58 -21.09
CA THR A 235 -0.17 -16.70 -20.01
C THR A 235 -0.83 -17.05 -18.67
N ARG A 236 -2.17 -17.17 -18.64
CA ARG A 236 -2.91 -17.59 -17.44
C ARG A 236 -2.53 -18.99 -16.98
N THR A 237 -2.29 -19.91 -17.93
CA THR A 237 -1.88 -21.29 -17.63
C THR A 237 -0.52 -21.34 -16.93
N LEU A 238 0.46 -20.57 -17.40
CA LEU A 238 1.82 -20.62 -16.86
C LEU A 238 2.00 -19.81 -15.59
N ASN A 239 1.27 -18.69 -15.45
CA ASN A 239 1.35 -17.88 -14.24
C ASN A 239 0.40 -18.35 -13.12
N GLY A 240 -0.71 -19.01 -13.46
CA GLY A 240 -1.74 -19.40 -12.49
C GLY A 240 -2.56 -18.22 -11.95
N ASN A 241 -2.55 -17.07 -12.62
CA ASN A 241 -3.32 -15.87 -12.26
C ASN A 241 -4.17 -15.37 -13.43
N ALA A 242 -5.20 -14.58 -13.11
CA ALA A 242 -6.12 -14.02 -14.10
C ALA A 242 -5.45 -13.01 -15.04
N TYR A 243 -4.40 -12.33 -14.59
CA TYR A 243 -3.54 -11.45 -15.38
C TYR A 243 -2.19 -11.29 -14.66
N PRO A 244 -1.08 -11.10 -15.39
CA PRO A 244 0.23 -10.92 -14.78
C PRO A 244 0.32 -9.63 -13.95
N ALA A 245 1.12 -9.66 -12.88
CA ALA A 245 1.37 -8.51 -12.00
C ALA A 245 2.87 -8.39 -11.68
N PRO A 246 3.37 -7.19 -11.33
CA PRO A 246 4.77 -7.01 -10.93
C PRO A 246 5.21 -8.02 -9.86
N GLY A 247 6.35 -8.69 -10.08
CA GLY A 247 6.87 -9.70 -9.16
C GLY A 247 7.02 -11.09 -9.79
N LEU A 248 6.66 -12.15 -9.07
CA LEU A 248 6.93 -13.54 -9.46
C LEU A 248 6.15 -14.00 -10.71
N PHE A 249 4.91 -13.54 -10.86
CA PHE A 249 3.98 -13.95 -11.91
C PHE A 249 3.70 -12.80 -12.88
N SER A 250 4.78 -12.21 -13.42
CA SER A 250 4.78 -10.95 -14.16
C SER A 250 4.82 -11.08 -15.68
N LYS A 251 4.91 -12.29 -16.23
CA LYS A 251 5.24 -12.48 -17.65
C LYS A 251 4.02 -12.73 -18.51
N PHE A 252 4.05 -12.21 -19.74
CA PHE A 252 3.17 -12.64 -20.82
C PHE A 252 3.91 -13.56 -21.78
N PHE A 253 3.21 -14.52 -22.37
CA PHE A 253 3.78 -15.60 -23.17
C PHE A 253 3.11 -15.71 -24.55
N ASP A 254 3.84 -16.24 -25.53
CA ASP A 254 3.28 -16.64 -26.83
C ASP A 254 2.65 -18.05 -26.81
N ARG A 255 2.07 -18.45 -27.93
CA ARG A 255 1.49 -19.80 -28.15
C ARG A 255 2.49 -20.95 -28.04
N GLN A 256 3.79 -20.67 -28.08
CA GLN A 256 4.88 -21.62 -27.89
C GLN A 256 5.45 -21.57 -26.46
N MET A 257 4.73 -20.94 -25.53
CA MET A 257 5.11 -20.82 -24.12
C MET A 257 6.43 -20.07 -23.91
N GLN A 258 6.84 -19.22 -24.87
CA GLN A 258 8.01 -18.37 -24.73
C GLN A 258 7.63 -17.01 -24.12
N PRO A 259 8.40 -16.50 -23.15
CA PRO A 259 8.10 -15.23 -22.51
C PRO A 259 8.39 -14.06 -23.47
N MET A 260 7.43 -13.14 -23.60
CA MET A 260 7.51 -11.99 -24.51
C MET A 260 7.69 -10.68 -23.75
N LEU A 261 6.92 -10.48 -22.68
CA LEU A 261 6.86 -9.24 -21.90
C LEU A 261 6.89 -9.55 -20.42
N GLU A 262 7.41 -8.62 -19.63
CA GLU A 262 7.38 -8.63 -18.17
C GLU A 262 6.71 -7.35 -17.66
N VAL A 263 5.70 -7.47 -16.79
CA VAL A 263 5.09 -6.33 -16.09
C VAL A 263 6.05 -5.86 -15.01
N VAL A 264 6.56 -4.64 -15.18
CA VAL A 264 7.50 -4.00 -14.25
C VAL A 264 6.74 -3.11 -13.28
N ARG A 265 5.78 -2.33 -13.77
CA ARG A 265 4.89 -1.53 -12.92
C ARG A 265 3.45 -1.62 -13.37
N ASP A 266 2.54 -1.63 -12.41
CA ASP A 266 1.11 -1.56 -12.64
C ASP A 266 0.48 -0.67 -11.56
N THR A 267 -0.17 0.42 -12.01
CA THR A 267 -0.79 1.39 -11.11
C THR A 267 -2.30 1.20 -10.95
N VAL A 268 -2.87 0.20 -11.62
CA VAL A 268 -4.31 -0.08 -11.64
C VAL A 268 -4.60 -1.42 -10.97
N GLY A 269 -3.83 -2.47 -11.30
CA GLY A 269 -4.00 -3.79 -10.71
C GLY A 269 -5.22 -4.55 -11.22
N ARG A 270 -5.90 -4.05 -12.26
CA ARG A 270 -7.13 -4.63 -12.83
C ARG A 270 -7.15 -4.45 -14.35
N HIS A 271 -7.12 -5.58 -15.06
CA HIS A 271 -7.09 -5.64 -16.53
C HIS A 271 -7.88 -6.85 -17.01
N ASP A 272 -8.18 -6.91 -18.30
CA ASP A 272 -8.77 -8.08 -18.92
C ASP A 272 -7.74 -8.89 -19.71
N SER A 273 -7.77 -10.19 -19.42
CA SER A 273 -7.10 -11.19 -20.25
C SER A 273 -8.04 -12.37 -20.53
N PHE A 274 -9.36 -12.17 -20.52
CA PHE A 274 -10.33 -13.22 -20.85
C PHE A 274 -10.92 -13.03 -22.24
N ASN A 275 -11.23 -11.79 -22.61
CA ASN A 275 -11.95 -11.49 -23.83
C ASN A 275 -11.03 -11.05 -24.97
N LEU A 276 -11.59 -11.06 -26.17
CA LEU A 276 -10.96 -10.45 -27.35
C LEU A 276 -11.05 -8.93 -27.22
N ALA A 277 -10.20 -8.24 -27.98
CA ALA A 277 -10.42 -6.85 -28.29
C ALA A 277 -11.81 -6.66 -28.92
N CYS A 278 -12.45 -5.50 -28.72
CA CYS A 278 -13.78 -5.29 -29.27
C CYS A 278 -13.80 -5.52 -30.80
N THR A 279 -14.92 -6.04 -31.30
CA THR A 279 -15.06 -6.54 -32.68
C THR A 279 -16.27 -5.91 -33.36
N ALA A 280 -16.28 -5.84 -34.70
CA ALA A 280 -17.48 -5.45 -35.44
C ALA A 280 -18.70 -6.29 -35.04
N ARG A 281 -18.50 -7.60 -34.83
CA ARG A 281 -19.59 -8.52 -34.46
C ARG A 281 -20.18 -8.23 -33.08
N TYR A 282 -19.37 -7.79 -32.13
CA TYR A 282 -19.82 -7.35 -30.81
C TYR A 282 -20.85 -6.23 -30.93
N TYR A 283 -20.49 -5.15 -31.65
CA TYR A 283 -21.37 -4.00 -31.85
C TYR A 283 -22.60 -4.33 -32.69
N GLU A 284 -22.46 -5.08 -33.78
CA GLU A 284 -23.59 -5.55 -34.60
C GLU A 284 -24.64 -6.31 -33.78
N SER A 285 -24.18 -7.19 -32.87
CA SER A 285 -25.08 -7.99 -32.03
C SER A 285 -25.89 -7.15 -31.03
N HIS A 286 -25.40 -5.95 -30.71
CA HIS A 286 -26.08 -4.95 -29.88
C HIS A 286 -26.86 -3.91 -30.70
N GLY A 287 -26.85 -4.02 -32.04
CA GLY A 287 -27.58 -3.13 -32.95
C GLY A 287 -26.78 -1.94 -33.48
N TYR A 288 -25.47 -1.87 -33.22
CA TYR A 288 -24.58 -0.77 -33.62
C TYR A 288 -23.75 -1.17 -34.85
N PHE A 289 -24.40 -1.24 -36.01
CA PHE A 289 -23.74 -1.61 -37.28
C PHE A 289 -22.77 -0.52 -37.74
N GLY A 290 -21.57 -0.93 -38.16
CA GLY A 290 -20.54 -0.01 -38.67
C GLY A 290 -19.81 0.79 -37.59
N HIS A 291 -20.00 0.44 -36.31
CA HIS A 291 -19.22 1.01 -35.22
C HIS A 291 -17.73 0.66 -35.35
N ASP A 292 -16.85 1.62 -35.05
CA ASP A 292 -15.41 1.38 -35.02
C ASP A 292 -15.06 0.33 -33.95
N ASN A 293 -14.02 -0.46 -34.18
CA ASN A 293 -13.63 -1.50 -33.23
C ASN A 293 -12.12 -1.74 -33.25
N CYS A 294 -11.59 -2.15 -32.10
CA CYS A 294 -10.17 -2.35 -31.89
C CYS A 294 -9.60 -3.43 -32.79
N SER A 295 -10.35 -4.51 -33.05
CA SER A 295 -9.85 -5.62 -33.86
C SER A 295 -9.55 -5.21 -35.31
N ASP A 296 -10.46 -4.48 -35.94
CA ASP A 296 -10.26 -3.94 -37.29
C ASP A 296 -9.15 -2.87 -37.32
N ASN A 297 -9.08 -2.04 -36.28
CA ASN A 297 -8.05 -1.01 -36.14
C ASN A 297 -6.65 -1.61 -36.00
N LEU A 298 -6.48 -2.61 -35.14
CA LEU A 298 -5.25 -3.36 -34.96
C LEU A 298 -4.83 -4.08 -36.25
N SER A 299 -5.78 -4.73 -36.94
CA SER A 299 -5.51 -5.36 -38.23
C SER A 299 -5.03 -4.38 -39.31
N ARG A 300 -5.60 -3.16 -39.34
CA ARG A 300 -5.19 -2.13 -40.30
C ARG A 300 -3.74 -1.71 -40.11
N VAL A 301 -3.31 -1.45 -38.86
CA VAL A 301 -1.95 -0.98 -38.58
C VAL A 301 -0.91 -2.10 -38.62
N LEU A 302 -1.31 -3.34 -38.30
CA LEU A 302 -0.40 -4.49 -38.38
C LEU A 302 -0.21 -5.02 -39.81
N ALA A 303 -1.08 -4.66 -40.75
CA ALA A 303 -0.94 -5.03 -42.17
C ALA A 303 0.39 -4.54 -42.78
N GLU A 304 0.88 -3.37 -42.33
CA GLU A 304 2.19 -2.83 -42.74
C GLU A 304 3.37 -3.71 -42.32
N HIS A 305 3.16 -4.59 -41.33
CA HIS A 305 4.11 -5.57 -40.85
C HIS A 305 3.89 -6.98 -41.41
N GLY A 306 3.01 -7.12 -42.42
CA GLY A 306 2.72 -8.40 -43.06
C GLY A 306 1.86 -9.35 -42.22
N VAL A 307 1.21 -8.83 -41.18
CA VAL A 307 0.31 -9.60 -40.30
C VAL A 307 -1.08 -9.71 -40.92
N GLN A 308 -1.66 -10.89 -40.90
CA GLN A 308 -3.00 -11.14 -41.43
C GLN A 308 -4.07 -10.49 -40.55
N ALA A 309 -5.11 -9.95 -41.21
CA ALA A 309 -6.27 -9.41 -40.51
C ALA A 309 -7.03 -10.50 -39.76
N ARG A 310 -7.58 -10.16 -38.59
CA ARG A 310 -8.33 -11.09 -37.72
C ARG A 310 -9.66 -10.45 -37.36
N ALA A 311 -10.74 -11.23 -37.39
CA ALA A 311 -12.07 -10.77 -37.00
C ALA A 311 -12.17 -10.42 -35.50
N GLY A 312 -11.26 -10.96 -34.69
CA GLY A 312 -11.12 -10.63 -33.27
C GLY A 312 -9.71 -10.92 -32.79
N TRP A 313 -9.09 -9.96 -32.11
CA TRP A 313 -7.74 -10.09 -31.60
C TRP A 313 -7.71 -10.59 -30.16
N PRO A 314 -6.91 -11.62 -29.84
CA PRO A 314 -6.62 -11.99 -28.45
C PRO A 314 -5.63 -10.96 -27.85
N ALA A 315 -6.14 -9.79 -27.47
CA ALA A 315 -5.36 -8.68 -26.93
C ALA A 315 -5.37 -8.64 -25.40
N ILE A 316 -4.28 -8.15 -24.79
CA ILE A 316 -4.34 -7.74 -23.38
C ILE A 316 -5.13 -6.44 -23.35
N ASN A 317 -6.32 -6.44 -22.77
CA ASN A 317 -7.15 -5.24 -22.71
C ASN A 317 -6.82 -4.53 -21.39
N PHE A 318 -5.81 -3.66 -21.45
CA PHE A 318 -5.35 -2.90 -20.30
C PHE A 318 -6.46 -1.99 -19.78
N PHE A 319 -6.51 -1.89 -18.45
CA PHE A 319 -7.48 -1.12 -17.64
C PHE A 319 -8.91 -1.64 -17.66
N PHE A 320 -9.26 -2.59 -18.53
CA PHE A 320 -10.60 -3.15 -18.60
C PHE A 320 -10.96 -3.88 -17.30
N ASN A 321 -12.09 -3.52 -16.67
CA ASN A 321 -12.53 -4.10 -15.41
C ASN A 321 -13.44 -5.31 -15.66
N THR A 322 -12.82 -6.45 -16.00
CA THR A 322 -13.50 -7.73 -16.18
C THR A 322 -13.48 -8.56 -14.90
N GLU A 323 -14.59 -9.26 -14.61
CA GLU A 323 -14.66 -10.29 -13.58
C GLU A 323 -15.31 -11.59 -14.08
N VAL A 324 -14.91 -12.72 -13.50
CA VAL A 324 -15.62 -14.00 -13.66
C VAL A 324 -16.33 -14.31 -12.35
N GLU A 325 -17.65 -14.18 -12.38
CA GLU A 325 -18.49 -14.35 -11.19
C GLU A 325 -18.67 -15.84 -10.82
N ALA A 326 -19.09 -16.11 -9.58
CA ALA A 326 -19.39 -17.46 -9.10
C ALA A 326 -20.44 -18.20 -9.96
N ALA A 327 -21.32 -17.45 -10.64
CA ALA A 327 -22.30 -17.98 -11.59
C ALA A 327 -21.71 -18.29 -12.99
N GLN A 328 -20.38 -18.27 -13.14
CA GLN A 328 -19.66 -18.48 -14.40
C GLN A 328 -20.00 -17.44 -15.48
N ARG A 329 -20.42 -16.23 -15.06
CA ARG A 329 -20.67 -15.10 -15.95
C ARG A 329 -19.42 -14.23 -16.00
N ILE A 330 -19.06 -13.79 -17.22
CA ILE A 330 -18.13 -12.69 -17.41
C ILE A 330 -18.91 -11.39 -17.23
N ALA A 331 -18.55 -10.61 -16.22
CA ALA A 331 -19.06 -9.26 -15.99
C ALA A 331 -18.00 -8.23 -16.35
N LEU A 332 -18.46 -7.04 -16.72
CA LEU A 332 -17.64 -5.86 -16.93
C LEU A 332 -18.28 -4.67 -16.21
N ASP A 333 -17.46 -3.72 -15.80
CA ASP A 333 -17.88 -2.48 -15.15
C ASP A 333 -16.90 -1.35 -15.52
N GLU A 334 -17.13 -0.14 -15.02
CA GLU A 334 -16.22 0.98 -15.22
C GLU A 334 -14.79 0.62 -14.78
N PRO A 335 -13.77 0.96 -15.59
CA PRO A 335 -12.39 0.76 -15.21
C PRO A 335 -12.00 1.46 -13.91
N TRP A 336 -11.00 0.91 -13.23
CA TRP A 336 -10.44 1.51 -12.01
C TRP A 336 -9.40 2.59 -12.29
N SER A 337 -8.92 2.67 -13.53
CA SER A 337 -7.86 3.58 -13.94
C SER A 337 -8.29 5.05 -13.75
N ARG A 338 -7.34 5.85 -13.29
CA ARG A 338 -7.47 7.29 -13.13
C ARG A 338 -6.53 8.00 -14.09
N PRO A 339 -6.70 9.31 -14.31
CA PRO A 339 -5.74 10.07 -15.09
C PRO A 339 -4.28 9.80 -14.71
N GLY A 340 -3.47 9.46 -15.71
CA GLY A 340 -2.06 9.20 -15.54
C GLY A 340 -1.71 7.83 -14.97
N ASP A 341 -2.71 7.00 -14.65
CA ASP A 341 -2.44 5.59 -14.36
C ASP A 341 -1.92 4.88 -15.62
N TYR A 342 -0.99 3.97 -15.42
CA TYR A 342 -0.26 3.28 -16.47
C TYR A 342 0.14 1.85 -16.08
N VAL A 343 0.47 1.07 -17.11
CA VAL A 343 1.28 -0.15 -17.01
C VAL A 343 2.64 0.08 -17.68
N LEU A 344 3.70 -0.45 -17.08
CA LEU A 344 5.06 -0.42 -17.62
C LEU A 344 5.53 -1.86 -17.86
N LEU A 345 5.79 -2.18 -19.11
CA LEU A 345 6.20 -3.49 -19.58
C LEU A 345 7.67 -3.44 -20.03
N ARG A 346 8.40 -4.52 -19.83
CA ARG A 346 9.73 -4.75 -20.40
C ARG A 346 9.64 -5.81 -21.48
N ALA A 347 10.17 -5.54 -22.67
CA ALA A 347 10.28 -6.52 -23.73
C ALA A 347 11.38 -7.55 -23.38
N LEU A 348 11.08 -8.84 -23.47
CA LEU A 348 12.03 -9.93 -23.23
C LEU A 348 12.65 -10.48 -24.53
N THR A 349 12.09 -10.08 -25.67
CA THR A 349 12.57 -10.35 -27.03
C THR A 349 12.23 -9.16 -27.93
N ASP A 350 12.69 -9.16 -29.17
CA ASP A 350 12.32 -8.11 -30.13
C ASP A 350 10.86 -8.34 -30.58
N LEU A 351 10.04 -7.29 -30.49
CA LEU A 351 8.60 -7.38 -30.73
C LEU A 351 8.12 -6.32 -31.72
N VAL A 352 7.14 -6.70 -32.51
CA VAL A 352 6.19 -5.78 -33.17
C VAL A 352 4.96 -5.71 -32.28
N CYS A 353 4.67 -4.55 -31.73
CA CYS A 353 3.51 -4.32 -30.87
C CYS A 353 2.49 -3.43 -31.58
N ALA A 354 1.24 -3.51 -31.15
CA ALA A 354 0.24 -2.51 -31.46
C ALA A 354 -0.64 -2.27 -30.24
N SER A 355 -0.99 -1.00 -30.02
CA SER A 355 -1.98 -0.60 -29.02
C SER A 355 -3.14 0.09 -29.74
N SER A 356 -4.33 0.03 -29.17
CA SER A 356 -5.49 0.79 -29.61
C SER A 356 -6.06 1.64 -28.48
N SER A 357 -6.80 2.69 -28.82
CA SER A 357 -7.71 3.33 -27.86
C SER A 357 -9.12 2.87 -28.18
N CYS A 358 -9.71 2.13 -27.24
CA CYS A 358 -11.01 1.51 -27.43
C CYS A 358 -12.11 2.55 -27.69
N PRO A 359 -12.90 2.40 -28.78
CA PRO A 359 -14.00 3.32 -29.10
C PRO A 359 -15.30 2.99 -28.36
N ASP A 360 -15.34 1.95 -27.52
CA ASP A 360 -16.59 1.46 -26.94
C ASP A 360 -17.27 2.52 -26.07
N ASP A 361 -18.44 2.98 -26.51
CA ASP A 361 -19.29 3.95 -25.83
C ASP A 361 -20.71 3.40 -25.55
N ILE A 362 -20.95 2.11 -25.85
CA ILE A 362 -22.27 1.49 -25.71
C ILE A 362 -22.46 0.81 -24.35
N ASP A 363 -21.39 0.69 -23.57
CA ASP A 363 -21.35 0.06 -22.26
C ASP A 363 -20.32 0.77 -21.31
N PRO A 364 -20.13 0.33 -20.06
CA PRO A 364 -19.26 1.03 -19.10
C PRO A 364 -17.76 0.83 -19.34
N ALA A 365 -17.33 0.06 -20.35
CA ALA A 365 -15.93 -0.28 -20.62
C ALA A 365 -14.99 0.92 -20.66
N ASN A 366 -15.44 2.06 -21.18
CA ASN A 366 -14.68 3.32 -21.17
C ASN A 366 -15.36 4.43 -20.34
N GLY A 367 -16.22 4.06 -19.38
CA GLY A 367 -17.05 5.02 -18.63
C GLY A 367 -17.95 5.87 -19.53
N TRP A 368 -18.43 5.29 -20.64
CA TRP A 368 -19.27 5.90 -21.69
C TRP A 368 -18.70 7.14 -22.38
N GLU A 369 -17.41 7.43 -22.23
CA GLU A 369 -16.76 8.55 -22.93
C GLU A 369 -15.32 8.14 -23.26
N PRO A 370 -15.11 7.56 -24.46
CA PRO A 370 -13.78 7.21 -24.93
C PRO A 370 -12.83 8.42 -24.98
N THR A 371 -11.59 8.20 -24.53
CA THR A 371 -10.50 9.19 -24.50
C THR A 371 -9.19 8.61 -25.03
N ASP A 372 -8.15 9.43 -25.12
CA ASP A 372 -6.87 9.02 -25.69
C ASP A 372 -6.13 8.01 -24.78
N ILE A 373 -5.37 7.11 -25.42
CA ILE A 373 -4.30 6.31 -24.77
C ILE A 373 -2.97 6.90 -25.17
N HIS A 374 -2.05 7.06 -24.22
CA HIS A 374 -0.70 7.54 -24.51
C HIS A 374 0.33 6.43 -24.32
N VAL A 375 1.25 6.29 -25.27
CA VAL A 375 2.32 5.28 -25.23
C VAL A 375 3.68 5.97 -25.20
N ARG A 376 4.55 5.51 -24.29
CA ARG A 376 5.95 5.93 -24.23
C ARG A 376 6.87 4.74 -24.29
N LEU A 377 7.98 4.89 -24.99
CA LEU A 377 9.01 3.87 -25.10
C LEU A 377 10.29 4.32 -24.37
N TYR A 378 10.97 3.43 -23.67
CA TYR A 378 12.22 3.74 -22.94
C TYR A 378 13.33 2.73 -23.24
N ARG A 379 14.59 3.18 -23.19
CA ARG A 379 15.76 2.31 -23.40
C ARG A 379 16.00 1.34 -22.23
N ALA A 380 16.57 0.19 -22.54
CA ALA A 380 17.05 -0.82 -21.59
C ALA A 380 18.09 -0.31 -20.57
N LYS A 381 18.76 0.80 -20.87
CA LYS A 381 19.71 1.45 -19.93
C LYS A 381 19.00 2.07 -18.73
N GLU A 382 17.72 2.44 -18.88
CA GLU A 382 16.93 2.99 -17.80
C GLU A 382 16.66 1.92 -16.73
N ARG A 383 16.43 2.37 -15.50
CA ARG A 383 16.19 1.50 -14.34
C ARG A 383 14.90 1.91 -13.68
N PHE A 384 13.89 1.04 -13.78
CA PHE A 384 12.61 1.21 -13.12
C PHE A 384 12.48 0.16 -12.02
N SER A 385 12.08 0.59 -10.83
CA SER A 385 11.72 -0.33 -9.75
C SER A 385 10.49 -1.13 -10.13
N ILE A 386 10.48 -2.41 -9.74
CA ILE A 386 9.27 -3.24 -9.76
C ILE A 386 8.31 -2.65 -8.71
N ALA A 387 7.07 -2.32 -9.08
CA ALA A 387 6.14 -1.68 -8.15
C ALA A 387 4.68 -1.84 -8.58
N MET A 388 3.78 -1.95 -7.59
CA MET A 388 2.34 -1.77 -7.77
C MET A 388 1.93 -0.42 -7.16
N ALA A 389 0.77 0.13 -7.50
CA ALA A 389 0.24 1.30 -6.80
C ALA A 389 -0.80 0.92 -5.76
N SER A 390 -0.81 1.68 -4.65
CA SER A 390 -1.90 1.69 -3.67
C SER A 390 -2.30 3.13 -3.38
N ARG A 391 -3.51 3.34 -2.87
CA ARG A 391 -4.03 4.66 -2.51
C ARG A 391 -4.50 4.62 -1.07
N LYS A 392 -4.07 5.60 -0.27
CA LYS A 392 -4.43 5.67 1.17
C LYS A 392 -5.91 5.97 1.38
N THR A 393 -6.50 6.74 0.47
CA THR A 393 -7.93 7.06 0.43
C THR A 393 -8.42 6.97 -1.00
N ALA A 394 -9.74 6.92 -1.18
CA ALA A 394 -10.35 6.87 -2.50
C ALA A 394 -9.97 8.08 -3.38
N ASP A 395 -9.58 9.22 -2.84
CA ASP A 395 -9.19 10.44 -3.56
C ASP A 395 -7.68 10.74 -3.56
N ALA A 396 -6.85 9.89 -2.92
CA ALA A 396 -5.40 10.08 -2.86
C ALA A 396 -4.69 9.72 -4.18
N ASP A 397 -3.55 10.37 -4.41
CA ASP A 397 -2.58 10.01 -5.46
C ASP A 397 -2.01 8.60 -5.25
N PRO A 398 -1.61 7.91 -6.34
CA PRO A 398 -1.07 6.56 -6.21
C PRO A 398 0.30 6.60 -5.55
N VAL A 399 0.53 5.70 -4.60
CA VAL A 399 1.82 5.47 -3.96
C VAL A 399 2.34 4.12 -4.42
N LEU A 400 3.50 4.13 -5.06
CA LEU A 400 4.16 2.91 -5.52
C LEU A 400 4.68 2.07 -4.35
N THR A 401 4.58 0.75 -4.48
CA THR A 401 5.22 -0.23 -3.61
C THR A 401 6.71 0.08 -3.51
N ARG A 402 7.23 0.04 -2.29
CA ARG A 402 8.60 0.44 -1.99
C ARG A 402 9.38 -0.65 -1.28
N GLU A 403 10.69 -0.51 -1.33
CA GLU A 403 11.61 -1.34 -0.58
C GLU A 403 11.73 -0.82 0.86
N SER A 404 11.84 -1.72 1.82
CA SER A 404 12.21 -1.34 3.18
C SER A 404 13.73 -1.04 3.28
N GLY A 405 14.18 -0.40 4.36
CA GLY A 405 15.61 -0.27 4.68
C GLY A 405 16.33 -1.61 4.87
N PHE A 406 15.61 -2.71 5.12
CA PHE A 406 16.16 -4.06 5.22
C PHE A 406 16.16 -4.82 3.88
N HIS A 407 15.46 -4.32 2.86
CA HIS A 407 15.28 -5.00 1.57
C HIS A 407 16.60 -5.41 0.92
N SER A 408 17.61 -4.53 0.93
CA SER A 408 18.94 -4.84 0.36
C SER A 408 19.63 -6.06 0.99
N LYS A 409 19.21 -6.47 2.18
CA LYS A 409 19.69 -7.67 2.89
C LYS A 409 18.75 -8.86 2.72
N THR A 410 17.45 -8.66 2.82
CA THR A 410 16.49 -9.76 2.60
C THR A 410 16.52 -10.25 1.15
N ALA A 411 16.71 -9.36 0.18
CA ALA A 411 16.82 -9.69 -1.23
C ALA A 411 18.12 -10.45 -1.58
N THR A 412 19.10 -10.54 -0.68
CA THR A 412 20.25 -11.44 -0.90
C THR A 412 19.92 -12.90 -0.55
N LEU A 413 18.85 -13.12 0.22
CA LEU A 413 18.44 -14.43 0.74
C LEU A 413 17.24 -15.03 -0.01
N THR A 414 16.52 -14.24 -0.80
CA THR A 414 15.35 -14.73 -1.55
C THR A 414 15.05 -13.91 -2.80
N ARG A 415 14.19 -14.47 -3.65
CA ARG A 415 13.49 -13.77 -4.74
C ARG A 415 11.97 -13.78 -4.54
N HIS A 416 11.47 -14.46 -3.50
CA HIS A 416 10.05 -14.64 -3.23
C HIS A 416 9.50 -13.46 -2.43
N PHE A 417 9.24 -12.35 -3.12
CA PHE A 417 8.63 -11.15 -2.54
C PHE A 417 7.14 -11.05 -2.89
N THR A 418 6.37 -10.48 -1.98
CA THR A 418 4.99 -10.08 -2.20
C THR A 418 4.80 -8.63 -1.74
N ASP A 419 3.80 -7.95 -2.31
CA ASP A 419 3.38 -6.66 -1.78
C ASP A 419 2.60 -6.89 -0.48
N TYR A 420 3.04 -6.24 0.58
CA TYR A 420 2.27 -6.14 1.81
C TYR A 420 2.15 -4.67 2.20
N ARG A 421 0.94 -4.11 2.02
CA ARG A 421 0.61 -2.72 2.37
C ARG A 421 1.60 -1.72 1.72
N GLY A 422 1.96 -1.92 0.45
CA GLY A 422 2.85 -1.03 -0.28
C GLY A 422 4.35 -1.20 0.03
N TYR A 423 4.76 -2.32 0.62
CA TYR A 423 6.16 -2.70 0.80
C TYR A 423 6.45 -4.08 0.19
N TRP A 424 7.63 -4.24 -0.42
CA TRP A 424 8.13 -5.54 -0.84
C TRP A 424 8.69 -6.32 0.35
N LEU A 425 7.95 -7.33 0.81
CA LEU A 425 8.35 -8.22 1.90
C LEU A 425 8.54 -9.68 1.42
N PRO A 426 9.49 -10.44 2.02
CA PRO A 426 9.66 -11.86 1.74
C PRO A 426 8.46 -12.70 2.18
N SER A 427 7.89 -13.46 1.25
CA SER A 427 6.90 -14.51 1.58
C SER A 427 7.58 -15.71 2.25
N GLU A 428 8.77 -16.07 1.74
CA GLU A 428 9.63 -17.15 2.22
C GLU A 428 11.07 -16.92 1.75
N TYR A 429 12.02 -17.64 2.35
CA TYR A 429 13.45 -17.53 2.06
C TYR A 429 14.01 -18.79 1.42
N SER A 430 14.64 -18.61 0.25
CA SER A 430 15.30 -19.69 -0.47
C SER A 430 16.43 -20.29 0.39
N GLY A 431 16.44 -21.61 0.53
CA GLY A 431 17.43 -22.34 1.33
C GLY A 431 17.02 -22.63 2.77
N TYR A 432 15.95 -22.00 3.28
CA TYR A 432 15.32 -22.33 4.56
C TYR A 432 13.95 -22.98 4.31
N GLY A 433 13.09 -22.28 3.57
CA GLY A 433 11.69 -22.65 3.38
C GLY A 433 10.86 -22.50 4.65
N PRO A 434 9.52 -22.40 4.54
CA PRO A 434 8.66 -22.00 5.65
C PRO A 434 8.79 -22.85 6.93
N THR A 435 9.05 -24.15 6.79
CA THR A 435 9.21 -25.06 7.93
C THR A 435 10.47 -24.77 8.76
N GLU A 436 11.62 -24.54 8.11
CA GLU A 436 12.86 -24.25 8.84
C GLU A 436 12.79 -22.88 9.50
N GLU A 437 12.24 -21.88 8.82
CA GLU A 437 11.99 -20.55 9.36
C GLU A 437 11.11 -20.61 10.62
N TYR A 438 10.02 -21.39 10.55
CA TYR A 438 9.11 -21.65 11.66
C TYR A 438 9.82 -22.35 12.84
N LEU A 439 10.58 -23.43 12.57
CA LEU A 439 11.30 -24.17 13.62
C LEU A 439 12.38 -23.32 14.28
N ALA A 440 13.12 -22.51 13.51
CA ALA A 440 14.09 -21.58 14.04
C ALA A 440 13.44 -20.56 14.99
N CYS A 441 12.25 -20.03 14.66
CA CYS A 441 11.51 -19.16 15.58
C CYS A 441 11.09 -19.91 16.86
N ARG A 442 10.65 -21.16 16.75
CA ARG A 442 10.18 -21.97 17.88
C ARG A 442 11.31 -22.51 18.76
N GLU A 443 12.50 -22.72 18.25
CA GLU A 443 13.56 -23.45 18.96
C GLU A 443 14.85 -22.64 19.15
N GLN A 444 15.08 -21.63 18.32
CA GLN A 444 16.32 -20.85 18.29
C GLN A 444 16.01 -19.35 18.29
N VAL A 445 16.28 -18.66 17.19
CA VAL A 445 15.94 -17.26 16.96
C VAL A 445 15.67 -17.05 15.47
N ALA A 446 14.66 -16.26 15.15
CA ALA A 446 14.30 -15.87 13.80
C ALA A 446 14.19 -14.36 13.68
N VAL A 447 14.45 -13.85 12.48
CA VAL A 447 14.43 -12.40 12.19
C VAL A 447 13.49 -12.05 11.04
N MET A 448 12.64 -11.05 11.24
CA MET A 448 11.63 -10.63 10.28
C MET A 448 11.58 -9.12 10.09
N ASP A 449 11.43 -8.68 8.85
CA ASP A 449 11.14 -7.29 8.52
C ASP A 449 9.65 -6.98 8.72
N LEU A 450 9.34 -6.08 9.67
CA LEU A 450 7.98 -5.62 9.96
C LEU A 450 7.78 -4.13 9.58
N SER A 451 8.66 -3.59 8.73
CA SER A 451 8.65 -2.16 8.36
C SER A 451 7.33 -1.69 7.75
N ALA A 452 6.56 -2.60 7.13
CA ALA A 452 5.28 -2.29 6.50
C ALA A 452 4.17 -1.82 7.44
N LEU A 453 4.27 -2.12 8.75
CA LEU A 453 3.28 -1.65 9.74
C LEU A 453 3.20 -0.11 9.76
N ARG A 454 1.99 0.41 9.92
CA ARG A 454 1.73 1.86 9.97
C ARG A 454 2.07 2.41 11.33
N LYS A 455 2.74 3.56 11.36
CA LYS A 455 3.33 4.15 12.57
C LYS A 455 2.94 5.63 12.60
N PHE A 456 2.25 6.03 13.65
CA PHE A 456 1.78 7.41 13.85
C PHE A 456 2.26 7.97 15.17
N ASP A 457 2.99 9.08 15.13
CA ASP A 457 3.35 9.85 16.31
C ASP A 457 2.17 10.76 16.70
N VAL A 458 1.69 10.60 17.93
CA VAL A 458 0.58 11.39 18.49
C VAL A 458 1.13 12.29 19.58
N LEU A 459 1.08 13.59 19.35
CA LEU A 459 1.81 14.61 20.08
C LEU A 459 0.89 15.71 20.59
N GLY A 460 1.21 16.27 21.76
CA GLY A 460 0.57 17.47 22.27
C GLY A 460 -0.30 17.21 23.50
N PRO A 461 -0.76 18.29 24.16
CA PRO A 461 -1.40 18.20 25.47
C PRO A 461 -2.68 17.34 25.48
N ASP A 462 -3.38 17.24 24.35
CA ASP A 462 -4.61 16.45 24.24
C ASP A 462 -4.36 15.04 23.66
N ALA A 463 -3.10 14.61 23.50
CA ALA A 463 -2.75 13.31 22.92
C ALA A 463 -3.33 12.13 23.73
N GLU A 464 -3.20 12.15 25.06
CA GLU A 464 -3.78 11.11 25.93
C GLU A 464 -5.31 11.11 25.82
N ALA A 465 -5.95 12.28 25.77
CA ALA A 465 -7.41 12.40 25.68
C ALA A 465 -7.96 11.89 24.35
N LEU A 466 -7.32 12.24 23.23
CA LEU A 466 -7.66 11.72 21.91
C LEU A 466 -7.57 10.19 21.88
N LEU A 467 -6.44 9.64 22.33
CA LEU A 467 -6.21 8.20 22.33
C LEU A 467 -7.15 7.47 23.30
N GLN A 468 -7.46 8.07 24.46
CA GLN A 468 -8.46 7.57 25.39
C GLN A 468 -9.85 7.49 24.73
N TYR A 469 -10.19 8.42 23.84
CA TYR A 469 -11.48 8.42 23.15
C TYR A 469 -11.53 7.49 21.93
N CYS A 470 -10.44 7.38 21.17
CA CYS A 470 -10.40 6.61 19.92
C CYS A 470 -10.06 5.12 20.10
N LEU A 471 -9.38 4.76 21.18
CA LEU A 471 -8.97 3.38 21.44
C LEU A 471 -9.89 2.72 22.47
N THR A 472 -10.08 1.41 22.36
CA THR A 472 -10.87 0.62 23.33
C THR A 472 -10.17 0.48 24.69
N ARG A 473 -8.83 0.44 24.71
CA ARG A 473 -8.03 0.37 25.94
C ARG A 473 -8.08 1.63 26.79
N ASP A 474 -7.81 1.47 28.08
CA ASP A 474 -7.67 2.58 29.02
C ASP A 474 -6.24 3.14 28.99
N VAL A 475 -6.05 4.20 28.22
CA VAL A 475 -4.77 4.87 27.96
C VAL A 475 -4.27 5.61 29.21
N LYS A 476 -5.16 6.12 30.06
CA LYS A 476 -4.80 6.81 31.32
C LYS A 476 -4.03 5.92 32.29
N ARG A 477 -4.18 4.59 32.17
CA ARG A 477 -3.48 3.61 33.02
C ARG A 477 -2.11 3.21 32.45
N LEU A 478 -1.78 3.66 31.25
CA LEU A 478 -0.52 3.34 30.58
C LEU A 478 0.62 4.19 31.15
N GLY A 479 1.64 3.57 31.75
CA GLY A 479 2.84 4.26 32.22
C GLY A 479 3.80 4.61 31.08
N ILE A 480 4.64 5.62 31.26
CA ILE A 480 5.72 5.93 30.31
C ILE A 480 6.63 4.69 30.19
N GLY A 481 7.04 4.36 28.96
CA GLY A 481 7.80 3.14 28.66
C GLY A 481 6.94 1.88 28.48
N GLN A 482 5.61 1.98 28.60
CA GLN A 482 4.70 0.85 28.36
C GLN A 482 4.18 0.81 26.93
N VAL A 483 3.88 -0.42 26.52
CA VAL A 483 3.16 -0.78 25.30
C VAL A 483 1.80 -1.33 25.73
N VAL A 484 0.73 -1.09 24.97
CA VAL A 484 -0.54 -1.80 25.13
C VAL A 484 -1.15 -2.14 23.78
N TYR A 485 -1.73 -3.34 23.67
CA TYR A 485 -2.53 -3.72 22.51
C TYR A 485 -3.99 -3.27 22.66
N SER A 486 -4.54 -2.65 21.62
CA SER A 486 -5.89 -2.08 21.59
C SER A 486 -6.55 -2.26 20.23
N ALA A 487 -7.88 -2.21 20.20
CA ALA A 487 -8.67 -2.01 18.98
C ALA A 487 -9.09 -0.54 18.83
N MET A 488 -9.35 -0.13 17.60
CA MET A 488 -10.08 1.06 17.19
C MET A 488 -11.40 0.62 16.54
N CYS A 489 -12.51 1.28 16.86
CA CYS A 489 -13.84 0.89 16.40
C CYS A 489 -14.58 2.07 15.76
N TYR A 490 -15.54 1.75 14.92
CA TYR A 490 -16.61 2.66 14.52
C TYR A 490 -17.70 2.77 15.59
N GLU A 491 -18.60 3.73 15.45
CA GLU A 491 -19.70 3.95 16.39
C GLU A 491 -20.64 2.73 16.53
N HIS A 492 -20.79 1.91 15.48
CA HIS A 492 -21.55 0.64 15.54
C HIS A 492 -20.76 -0.53 16.17
N GLY A 493 -19.56 -0.28 16.68
CA GLY A 493 -18.73 -1.25 17.41
C GLY A 493 -17.93 -2.22 16.54
N GLY A 494 -18.05 -2.15 15.21
CA GLY A 494 -17.20 -2.89 14.29
C GLY A 494 -15.78 -2.33 14.28
N MET A 495 -14.79 -3.18 14.03
CA MET A 495 -13.38 -2.81 14.10
C MET A 495 -12.94 -2.03 12.86
N LEU A 496 -12.28 -0.88 13.10
CA LEU A 496 -11.60 -0.11 12.07
C LEU A 496 -10.18 -0.65 11.87
N ASP A 497 -9.45 -0.85 12.98
CA ASP A 497 -8.09 -1.36 12.99
C ASP A 497 -7.75 -1.92 14.38
N ASP A 498 -6.62 -2.61 14.50
CA ASP A 498 -6.01 -3.05 15.74
C ASP A 498 -4.51 -2.73 15.76
N GLY A 499 -3.91 -2.76 16.94
CA GLY A 499 -2.51 -2.36 17.04
C GLY A 499 -1.97 -2.17 18.43
N THR A 500 -0.76 -1.63 18.49
CA THR A 500 -0.05 -1.35 19.74
C THR A 500 0.18 0.15 19.93
N LEU A 501 -0.08 0.64 21.14
CA LEU A 501 0.21 2.00 21.57
C LEU A 501 1.43 2.00 22.49
N LEU A 502 2.43 2.81 22.15
CA LEU A 502 3.62 3.08 22.96
C LEU A 502 3.46 4.45 23.64
N ARG A 503 3.63 4.52 24.96
CA ARG A 503 3.71 5.80 25.69
C ARG A 503 5.16 6.25 25.84
N LEU A 504 5.59 7.16 24.97
CA LEU A 504 6.96 7.69 24.91
C LEU A 504 7.22 8.79 25.95
N GLY A 505 6.18 9.53 26.33
CA GLY A 505 6.26 10.57 27.35
C GLY A 505 4.90 10.91 27.94
N GLN A 506 4.79 12.09 28.57
CA GLN A 506 3.52 12.57 29.13
C GLN A 506 2.50 12.82 28.02
N ASP A 507 2.91 13.57 26.99
CA ASP A 507 2.08 14.10 25.89
C ASP A 507 2.50 13.53 24.52
N ASN A 508 3.17 12.36 24.55
CA ASN A 508 3.95 11.82 23.46
C ASN A 508 3.70 10.32 23.34
N PHE A 509 3.03 9.90 22.27
CA PHE A 509 2.66 8.51 22.04
C PHE A 509 2.98 8.07 20.61
N ARG A 510 3.06 6.77 20.39
CA ARG A 510 3.17 6.19 19.05
C ARG A 510 2.18 5.05 18.88
N TRP A 511 1.33 5.15 17.87
CA TRP A 511 0.36 4.12 17.47
C TRP A 511 0.92 3.30 16.30
N ILE A 512 0.95 1.97 16.44
CA ILE A 512 1.39 1.04 15.41
C ILE A 512 0.24 0.12 15.03
N CYS A 513 -0.12 0.07 13.74
CA CYS A 513 -1.33 -0.60 13.24
C CYS A 513 -1.20 -1.06 11.79
N GLY A 514 -2.26 -1.64 11.23
CA GLY A 514 -2.26 -2.22 9.89
C GLY A 514 -2.59 -1.23 8.76
N ASP A 515 -3.34 -0.16 9.04
CA ASP A 515 -3.94 0.68 8.01
C ASP A 515 -3.51 2.17 8.08
N ASP A 516 -3.35 2.80 6.91
CA ASP A 516 -3.05 4.24 6.81
C ASP A 516 -4.24 5.09 7.29
N TYR A 517 -5.46 4.58 7.14
CA TYR A 517 -6.69 5.29 7.50
C TYR A 517 -6.79 5.56 9.01
N ALA A 518 -6.16 4.76 9.87
CA ALA A 518 -6.15 4.99 11.31
C ALA A 518 -5.57 6.38 11.67
N GLY A 519 -4.52 6.84 10.98
CA GLY A 519 -3.96 8.17 11.19
C GLY A 519 -4.90 9.30 10.72
N ILE A 520 -5.62 9.07 9.62
CA ILE A 520 -6.64 10.01 9.11
C ILE A 520 -7.78 10.11 10.10
N TRP A 521 -8.30 8.97 10.56
CA TRP A 521 -9.36 8.89 11.55
C TRP A 521 -9.01 9.66 12.82
N LEU A 522 -7.82 9.45 13.39
CA LEU A 522 -7.38 10.18 14.58
C LEU A 522 -7.36 11.70 14.37
N ARG A 523 -6.95 12.19 13.19
CA ARG A 523 -6.98 13.63 12.85
C ARG A 523 -8.39 14.16 12.72
N GLU A 524 -9.29 13.42 12.05
CA GLU A 524 -10.70 13.78 11.92
C GLU A 524 -11.36 13.90 13.30
N GLN A 525 -11.08 12.96 14.21
CA GLN A 525 -11.60 13.01 15.57
C GLN A 525 -11.02 14.18 16.38
N ALA A 526 -9.71 14.42 16.27
CA ALA A 526 -9.07 15.57 16.91
C ALA A 526 -9.68 16.90 16.44
N GLN A 527 -9.89 17.05 15.14
CA GLN A 527 -10.52 18.23 14.56
C GLN A 527 -11.98 18.38 15.02
N ARG A 528 -12.77 17.30 14.97
CA ARG A 528 -14.17 17.28 15.42
C ARG A 528 -14.32 17.72 16.87
N LEU A 529 -13.37 17.33 17.72
CA LEU A 529 -13.37 17.63 19.16
C LEU A 529 -12.64 18.93 19.52
N GLY A 530 -12.03 19.63 18.55
CA GLY A 530 -11.28 20.87 18.79
C GLY A 530 -10.03 20.68 19.65
N MET A 531 -9.41 19.50 19.59
CA MET A 531 -8.26 19.12 20.41
C MET A 531 -6.94 19.70 19.87
N LYS A 532 -6.05 20.12 20.77
CA LYS A 532 -4.68 20.51 20.46
C LYS A 532 -3.77 19.27 20.50
N VAL A 533 -3.78 18.55 19.39
CA VAL A 533 -3.01 17.32 19.19
C VAL A 533 -2.59 17.21 17.73
N TRP A 534 -1.41 16.64 17.49
CA TRP A 534 -0.85 16.36 16.17
C TRP A 534 -0.69 14.86 15.98
N VAL A 535 -1.12 14.36 14.82
CA VAL A 535 -1.01 12.94 14.46
C VAL A 535 -0.19 12.87 13.18
N LYS A 536 1.09 12.56 13.33
CA LYS A 536 2.10 12.58 12.27
C LYS A 536 2.44 11.17 11.80
N SER A 537 2.47 10.97 10.49
CA SER A 537 2.95 9.75 9.84
C SER A 537 4.45 9.58 10.09
N ALA A 538 4.86 8.41 10.59
CA ALA A 538 6.26 8.09 10.92
C ALA A 538 6.81 6.86 10.19
N SER A 539 5.97 6.13 9.43
CA SER A 539 6.34 4.86 8.78
C SER A 539 7.57 4.95 7.89
N GLU A 540 7.72 6.04 7.13
CA GLU A 540 8.86 6.20 6.20
C GLU A 540 10.20 6.45 6.90
N GLN A 541 10.15 6.87 8.18
CA GLN A 541 11.32 7.23 8.97
C GLN A 541 11.66 6.17 10.02
N ILE A 542 10.78 5.18 10.22
CA ILE A 542 10.90 4.20 11.31
C ILE A 542 10.60 2.81 10.79
N HIS A 543 11.66 2.03 10.65
CA HIS A 543 11.60 0.63 10.22
C HIS A 543 11.89 -0.27 11.42
N ASN A 544 11.29 -1.45 11.45
CA ASN A 544 11.43 -2.36 12.58
C ASN A 544 11.73 -3.80 12.13
N LEU A 545 12.65 -4.42 12.87
CA LEU A 545 13.12 -5.77 12.70
C LEU A 545 12.71 -6.59 13.92
N ALA A 546 11.82 -7.55 13.73
CA ALA A 546 11.44 -8.48 14.79
C ALA A 546 12.52 -9.54 14.95
N VAL A 547 12.98 -9.76 16.19
CA VAL A 547 13.89 -10.83 16.58
C VAL A 547 13.15 -11.70 17.59
N GLN A 548 12.68 -12.86 17.14
CA GLN A 548 11.71 -13.70 17.84
C GLN A 548 12.31 -15.08 18.10
N GLY A 549 11.92 -15.73 19.20
CA GLY A 549 12.40 -17.05 19.61
C GLY A 549 13.16 -17.04 20.95
N PRO A 550 13.36 -18.22 21.56
CA PRO A 550 13.93 -18.36 22.89
C PRO A 550 15.33 -17.75 23.05
N ARG A 551 16.13 -17.66 21.99
CA ARG A 551 17.49 -17.09 22.01
C ARG A 551 17.56 -15.61 21.65
N SER A 552 16.41 -14.96 21.42
CA SER A 552 16.34 -13.52 21.08
C SER A 552 16.96 -12.63 22.16
N ARG A 553 16.76 -12.94 23.45
CA ARG A 553 17.35 -12.17 24.56
C ARG A 553 18.88 -12.30 24.60
N GLU A 554 19.39 -13.51 24.46
CA GLU A 554 20.84 -13.81 24.39
C GLU A 554 21.51 -13.03 23.25
N LEU A 555 20.83 -12.96 22.10
CA LEU A 555 21.28 -12.19 20.95
C LEU A 555 21.31 -10.68 21.26
N LEU A 556 20.17 -10.11 21.68
CA LEU A 556 20.05 -8.66 21.85
C LEU A 556 20.91 -8.13 23.01
N ALA A 557 21.19 -8.93 24.04
CA ALA A 557 22.03 -8.52 25.16
C ALA A 557 23.44 -8.10 24.72
N GLN A 558 23.90 -8.60 23.57
CA GLN A 558 25.22 -8.30 23.00
C GLN A 558 25.25 -7.03 22.14
N LEU A 559 24.09 -6.49 21.72
CA LEU A 559 24.01 -5.37 20.77
C LEU A 559 23.38 -4.10 21.31
N VAL A 560 22.63 -4.18 22.41
CA VAL A 560 21.87 -3.04 22.93
C VAL A 560 22.66 -2.34 24.03
N TRP A 561 23.14 -1.13 23.74
CA TRP A 561 23.64 -0.23 24.77
C TRP A 561 22.54 0.73 25.23
N THR A 562 22.37 0.91 26.53
CA THR A 562 21.42 1.87 27.10
C THR A 562 22.12 2.91 27.98
N PRO A 563 21.65 4.18 27.98
CA PRO A 563 22.11 5.15 28.97
C PRO A 563 21.58 4.78 30.36
N ALA A 564 22.22 5.26 31.42
CA ALA A 564 21.83 4.98 32.81
C ALA A 564 20.39 5.42 33.19
N THR A 565 19.75 6.24 32.36
CA THR A 565 18.35 6.67 32.50
C THR A 565 17.33 5.69 31.90
N GLN A 566 17.80 4.59 31.31
CA GLN A 566 16.99 3.56 30.65
C GLN A 566 17.27 2.19 31.29
N PRO A 567 16.27 1.30 31.39
CA PRO A 567 16.51 -0.04 31.90
C PRO A 567 17.46 -0.81 31.00
N GLY A 568 18.18 -1.78 31.57
CA GLY A 568 18.91 -2.75 30.77
C GLY A 568 17.95 -3.65 29.98
N LEU A 569 18.44 -4.28 28.90
CA LEU A 569 17.61 -5.19 28.10
C LEU A 569 17.06 -6.37 28.93
N GLU A 570 17.87 -6.90 29.86
CA GLU A 570 17.47 -8.05 30.70
C GLU A 570 16.35 -7.70 31.68
N GLU A 571 16.25 -6.42 32.05
CA GLU A 571 15.22 -5.87 32.95
C GLU A 571 13.94 -5.49 32.18
N LEU A 572 13.97 -5.54 30.84
CA LEU A 572 12.85 -5.14 30.01
C LEU A 572 11.69 -6.14 30.13
N GLY A 573 10.66 -5.72 30.85
CA GLY A 573 9.42 -6.48 31.02
C GLY A 573 8.62 -6.65 29.73
N TRP A 574 7.71 -7.63 29.70
CA TRP A 574 6.79 -7.83 28.58
C TRP A 574 5.90 -6.59 28.36
N PHE A 575 5.66 -6.19 27.10
CA PHE A 575 4.94 -4.95 26.76
C PHE A 575 5.60 -3.68 27.35
N ARG A 576 6.94 -3.64 27.35
CA ARG A 576 7.75 -2.45 27.61
C ARG A 576 8.69 -2.18 26.45
N PHE A 577 9.21 -0.97 26.37
CA PHE A 577 10.29 -0.63 25.44
C PHE A 577 11.37 0.20 26.14
N LEU A 578 12.55 0.23 25.53
CA LEU A 578 13.69 1.06 25.93
C LEU A 578 14.23 1.84 24.72
N VAL A 579 14.95 2.92 25.00
CA VAL A 579 15.73 3.66 24.00
C VAL A 579 17.21 3.42 24.26
N GLY A 580 17.96 3.11 23.20
CA GLY A 580 19.37 2.77 23.29
C GLY A 580 20.12 3.06 22.00
N ARG A 581 21.30 2.45 21.87
CA ARG A 581 22.16 2.53 20.70
C ARG A 581 22.73 1.16 20.35
N LEU A 582 23.05 0.98 19.07
CA LEU A 582 23.63 -0.24 18.54
C LEU A 582 25.12 -0.37 18.93
N ASP A 583 25.51 -1.49 19.53
CA ASP A 583 26.86 -1.88 19.97
C ASP A 583 27.50 -1.01 21.08
N GLY A 584 27.18 0.29 21.19
CA GLY A 584 27.80 1.17 22.19
C GLY A 584 27.34 2.63 22.14
N TYR A 585 28.01 3.50 22.92
CA TYR A 585 27.67 4.92 23.07
C TYR A 585 27.66 5.70 21.73
N ASP A 586 28.56 5.37 20.82
CA ASP A 586 28.64 5.99 19.48
C ASP A 586 27.81 5.25 18.41
N GLY A 587 27.05 4.24 18.83
CA GLY A 587 26.13 3.48 18.00
C GLY A 587 25.02 4.33 17.40
N CYS A 588 24.43 3.89 16.29
CA CYS A 588 23.22 4.54 15.78
C CYS A 588 22.06 4.38 16.80
N PRO A 589 21.16 5.39 16.91
CA PRO A 589 20.01 5.31 17.81
C PRO A 589 19.06 4.19 17.42
N ILE A 590 18.64 3.40 18.41
CA ILE A 590 17.62 2.35 18.27
C ILE A 590 16.61 2.46 19.41
N MET A 591 15.39 1.97 19.16
CA MET A 591 14.43 1.65 20.21
C MET A 591 14.21 0.14 20.19
N VAL A 592 14.00 -0.48 21.35
CA VAL A 592 13.74 -1.92 21.45
C VAL A 592 12.48 -2.13 22.26
N SER A 593 11.47 -2.79 21.69
CA SER A 593 10.25 -3.19 22.41
C SER A 593 10.25 -4.68 22.65
N ARG A 594 9.77 -5.13 23.82
CA ARG A 594 9.52 -6.54 24.12
C ARG A 594 8.09 -6.90 23.70
N THR A 595 7.92 -6.99 22.38
CA THR A 595 6.67 -7.28 21.66
C THR A 595 6.94 -8.32 20.56
N GLY A 596 5.87 -8.92 20.03
CA GLY A 596 5.99 -9.93 18.99
C GLY A 596 4.64 -10.47 18.52
N TYR A 597 4.63 -11.04 17.32
CA TYR A 597 3.44 -11.56 16.64
C TYR A 597 3.55 -13.07 16.33
N THR A 598 4.36 -13.79 17.12
CA THR A 598 4.70 -15.21 16.88
C THR A 598 4.31 -16.16 18.02
N GLY A 599 3.88 -15.61 19.17
CA GLY A 599 3.68 -16.39 20.39
C GLY A 599 4.97 -16.82 21.11
N GLU A 600 6.13 -16.28 20.71
CA GLU A 600 7.43 -16.55 21.34
C GLU A 600 7.95 -15.39 22.19
N LEU A 601 8.95 -15.68 23.05
CA LEU A 601 9.82 -14.62 23.55
C LEU A 601 10.40 -13.86 22.35
N GLY A 602 10.37 -12.53 22.39
CA GLY A 602 10.92 -11.76 21.30
C GLY A 602 10.94 -10.27 21.56
N TYR A 603 11.63 -9.60 20.66
CA TYR A 603 11.83 -8.16 20.68
C TYR A 603 11.66 -7.60 19.27
N GLU A 604 11.40 -6.31 19.16
CA GLU A 604 11.45 -5.57 17.90
C GLU A 604 12.46 -4.44 18.05
N ILE A 605 13.42 -4.39 17.12
CA ILE A 605 14.42 -3.34 17.03
C ILE A 605 13.93 -2.33 16.00
N TRP A 606 13.75 -1.09 16.44
CA TRP A 606 13.26 0.01 15.62
C TRP A 606 14.43 0.96 15.31
N CYS A 607 14.59 1.33 14.05
CA CYS A 607 15.65 2.23 13.60
C CYS A 607 15.21 3.09 12.42
N HIS A 608 15.99 4.12 12.12
CA HIS A 608 15.82 4.86 10.87
C HIS A 608 16.24 3.98 9.67
N PRO A 609 15.57 4.07 8.49
CA PRO A 609 15.89 3.25 7.31
C PRO A 609 17.37 3.30 6.91
N ARG A 610 18.03 4.46 7.06
CA ARG A 610 19.48 4.62 6.80
C ARG A 610 20.37 3.68 7.61
N ASP A 611 19.92 3.28 8.80
CA ASP A 611 20.66 2.44 9.74
C ASP A 611 20.27 0.96 9.63
N ALA A 612 19.18 0.64 8.91
CA ALA A 612 18.60 -0.69 8.81
C ALA A 612 19.59 -1.75 8.30
N ARG A 613 20.41 -1.42 7.29
CA ARG A 613 21.46 -2.31 6.78
C ARG A 613 22.48 -2.69 7.86
N ARG A 614 22.85 -1.74 8.73
CA ARG A 614 23.80 -1.95 9.83
C ARG A 614 23.16 -2.79 10.94
N VAL A 615 21.92 -2.46 11.31
CA VAL A 615 21.14 -3.22 12.30
C VAL A 615 20.98 -4.68 11.87
N TRP A 616 20.55 -4.93 10.63
CA TRP A 616 20.45 -6.29 10.08
C TRP A 616 21.76 -7.04 10.17
N GLN A 617 22.86 -6.45 9.69
CA GLN A 617 24.16 -7.12 9.68
C GLN A 617 24.58 -7.53 11.09
N ARG A 618 24.42 -6.64 12.07
CA ARG A 618 24.79 -6.93 13.47
C ARG A 618 23.92 -8.04 14.07
N VAL A 619 22.61 -7.99 13.86
CA VAL A 619 21.69 -9.05 14.30
C VAL A 619 22.03 -10.38 13.65
N TRP A 620 22.28 -10.38 12.34
CA TRP A 620 22.59 -11.58 11.58
C TRP A 620 23.90 -12.22 12.03
N ASP A 621 24.98 -11.44 12.17
CA ASP A 621 26.31 -11.94 12.55
C ASP A 621 26.31 -12.53 13.96
N LEU A 622 25.71 -11.82 14.92
CA LEU A 622 25.59 -12.31 16.31
C LEU A 622 24.62 -13.49 16.41
N GLY A 623 23.64 -13.57 15.51
CA GLY A 623 22.68 -14.67 15.46
C GLY A 623 23.22 -15.95 14.82
N GLN A 624 24.27 -15.89 13.99
CA GLN A 624 24.86 -17.10 13.36
C GLN A 624 25.21 -18.21 14.37
N PRO A 625 26.00 -17.95 15.45
CA PRO A 625 26.27 -18.99 16.46
C PRO A 625 25.02 -19.40 17.25
N LEU A 626 23.92 -18.63 17.14
CA LEU A 626 22.66 -18.89 17.79
C LEU A 626 21.65 -19.67 16.92
N GLY A 627 22.02 -20.02 15.69
CA GLY A 627 21.14 -20.70 14.74
C GLY A 627 20.06 -19.78 14.16
N ILE A 628 20.38 -18.51 13.93
CA ILE A 628 19.43 -17.55 13.34
C ILE A 628 18.95 -17.96 11.96
N ALA A 629 17.65 -17.84 11.73
CA ALA A 629 17.03 -17.94 10.41
C ALA A 629 16.24 -16.66 10.08
N PRO A 630 16.08 -16.30 8.80
CA PRO A 630 15.13 -15.29 8.42
C PRO A 630 13.69 -15.86 8.54
N LEU A 631 12.68 -15.02 8.69
CA LEU A 631 11.28 -15.43 8.81
C LEU A 631 10.42 -14.69 7.78
N GLY A 632 9.79 -15.43 6.88
CA GLY A 632 8.87 -14.95 5.86
C GLY A 632 7.41 -14.95 6.32
N LEU A 633 6.54 -14.36 5.51
CA LEU A 633 5.10 -14.23 5.81
C LEU A 633 4.38 -15.58 5.96
N VAL A 634 4.76 -16.61 5.21
CA VAL A 634 4.10 -17.94 5.29
C VAL A 634 4.32 -18.58 6.67
N ALA A 635 5.57 -18.60 7.13
CA ALA A 635 5.91 -19.13 8.44
C ALA A 635 5.34 -18.25 9.58
N LEU A 636 5.32 -16.92 9.41
CA LEU A 636 4.64 -16.02 10.35
C LEU A 636 3.16 -16.38 10.50
N ASP A 637 2.47 -16.66 9.39
CA ASP A 637 1.04 -16.99 9.41
C ASP A 637 0.77 -18.27 10.22
N TRP A 638 1.65 -19.26 10.16
CA TRP A 638 1.53 -20.45 11.01
C TRP A 638 1.74 -20.11 12.50
N LEU A 639 2.79 -19.35 12.81
CA LEU A 639 3.12 -18.96 14.18
C LEU A 639 1.99 -18.17 14.84
N ARG A 640 1.39 -17.23 14.10
CA ARG A 640 0.33 -16.35 14.60
C ARG A 640 -1.00 -17.10 14.76
N ILE A 641 -1.32 -18.04 13.86
CA ILE A 641 -2.52 -18.90 13.97
C ILE A 641 -2.41 -19.79 15.21
N GLU A 642 -1.25 -20.41 15.44
CA GLU A 642 -1.00 -21.21 16.64
C GLU A 642 -1.16 -20.40 17.93
N ALA A 643 -0.77 -19.12 17.89
CA ALA A 643 -0.86 -18.20 19.02
C ALA A 643 -2.24 -17.52 19.17
N GLY A 644 -3.19 -17.77 18.26
CA GLY A 644 -4.51 -17.14 18.26
C GLY A 644 -4.50 -15.64 18.00
N LEU A 645 -3.54 -15.16 17.20
CA LEU A 645 -3.39 -13.75 16.85
C LEU A 645 -4.16 -13.43 15.56
N ILE A 646 -4.84 -12.28 15.58
CA ILE A 646 -5.89 -11.90 14.63
C ILE A 646 -5.33 -11.07 13.48
N PHE A 647 -5.88 -11.23 12.28
CA PHE A 647 -5.46 -10.49 11.10
C PHE A 647 -6.65 -9.80 10.42
N ALA A 648 -6.46 -8.53 10.05
CA ALA A 648 -7.47 -7.72 9.37
C ALA A 648 -7.89 -8.37 8.03
N GLY A 649 -9.18 -8.39 7.75
CA GLY A 649 -9.77 -9.08 6.59
C GLY A 649 -9.97 -10.60 6.80
N TYR A 650 -9.45 -11.17 7.89
CA TYR A 650 -9.60 -12.59 8.23
C TYR A 650 -10.46 -12.75 9.48
N GLU A 651 -9.92 -12.37 10.64
CA GLU A 651 -10.61 -12.48 11.92
C GLU A 651 -11.58 -11.32 12.16
N PHE A 652 -11.29 -10.15 11.60
CA PHE A 652 -12.13 -8.96 11.73
C PHE A 652 -12.19 -8.12 10.47
N ASP A 653 -13.26 -7.34 10.38
CA ASP A 653 -13.55 -6.29 9.40
C ASP A 653 -14.42 -5.23 10.09
N ASP A 654 -14.96 -4.29 9.31
CA ASP A 654 -15.87 -3.25 9.81
C ASP A 654 -17.22 -3.78 10.30
N SER A 655 -17.58 -5.05 10.06
CA SER A 655 -18.78 -5.66 10.60
C SER A 655 -18.56 -6.40 11.93
N THR A 656 -17.31 -6.81 12.18
CA THR A 656 -16.91 -7.67 13.30
C THR A 656 -16.46 -6.85 14.50
N ASP A 657 -16.96 -7.15 15.70
CA ASP A 657 -16.53 -6.48 16.93
C ASP A 657 -15.33 -7.17 17.62
N PRO A 658 -14.61 -6.49 18.54
CA PRO A 658 -13.45 -7.06 19.23
C PRO A 658 -13.74 -8.34 20.04
N PHE A 659 -14.97 -8.57 20.51
CA PHE A 659 -15.32 -9.79 21.24
C PHE A 659 -15.46 -10.97 20.27
N GLU A 660 -16.15 -10.76 19.16
CA GLU A 660 -16.29 -11.76 18.09
C GLU A 660 -14.94 -12.06 17.42
N ALA A 661 -14.07 -11.06 17.30
CA ALA A 661 -12.70 -11.20 16.81
C ALA A 661 -11.74 -11.87 17.81
N GLY A 662 -12.16 -12.20 19.04
CA GLY A 662 -11.30 -12.90 20.01
C GLY A 662 -10.33 -12.02 20.81
N ILE A 663 -10.40 -10.69 20.65
CA ILE A 663 -9.56 -9.73 21.37
C ILE A 663 -10.33 -8.91 22.41
N GLY A 664 -11.44 -9.44 22.94
CA GLY A 664 -12.27 -8.78 23.96
C GLY A 664 -11.52 -8.34 25.22
N PHE A 665 -10.34 -8.92 25.49
CA PHE A 665 -9.45 -8.47 26.57
C PHE A 665 -8.94 -7.02 26.38
N SER A 666 -9.02 -6.48 25.16
CA SER A 666 -8.66 -5.10 24.82
C SER A 666 -9.77 -4.09 25.13
N VAL A 667 -10.98 -4.55 25.47
CA VAL A 667 -12.17 -3.70 25.73
C VAL A 667 -12.58 -3.77 27.21
N PRO A 668 -11.88 -3.07 28.13
CA PRO A 668 -12.14 -3.15 29.56
C PRO A 668 -13.37 -2.31 29.99
N LEU A 669 -14.56 -2.64 29.50
CA LEU A 669 -15.83 -1.90 29.72
C LEU A 669 -16.14 -1.64 31.21
N LYS A 670 -15.67 -2.52 32.10
CA LYS A 670 -15.89 -2.39 33.56
C LYS A 670 -14.96 -1.37 34.22
N SER A 671 -13.70 -1.28 33.77
CA SER A 671 -12.70 -0.40 34.41
C SER A 671 -12.50 0.92 33.67
N LYS A 672 -12.78 0.97 32.36
CA LYS A 672 -12.78 2.21 31.58
C LYS A 672 -14.18 2.80 31.59
N THR A 673 -14.40 3.74 32.51
CA THR A 673 -15.69 4.44 32.65
C THR A 673 -15.84 5.60 31.69
N ASP A 674 -14.73 6.17 31.22
CA ASP A 674 -14.72 7.20 30.17
C ASP A 674 -15.40 6.69 28.89
N ASP A 675 -16.03 7.62 28.18
CA ASP A 675 -16.61 7.32 26.87
C ASP A 675 -15.51 7.13 25.80
N PHE A 676 -15.80 6.30 24.81
CA PHE A 676 -14.93 6.04 23.67
C PHE A 676 -15.76 5.57 22.46
N ILE A 677 -15.23 5.72 21.25
CA ILE A 677 -15.97 5.42 20.02
C ILE A 677 -16.38 3.94 20.00
N GLY A 678 -17.68 3.69 19.83
CA GLY A 678 -18.27 2.36 19.80
C GLY A 678 -18.62 1.78 21.17
N ARG A 679 -18.35 2.47 22.28
CA ARG A 679 -18.60 1.97 23.66
C ARG A 679 -20.04 1.47 23.87
N GLU A 680 -21.04 2.25 23.48
CA GLU A 680 -22.45 1.85 23.65
C GLU A 680 -22.80 0.60 22.84
N ALA A 681 -22.35 0.52 21.59
CA ALA A 681 -22.56 -0.65 20.75
C ALA A 681 -21.86 -1.89 21.34
N LEU A 682 -20.63 -1.74 21.82
CA LEU A 682 -19.85 -2.81 22.45
C LEU A 682 -20.46 -3.28 23.77
N LEU A 683 -21.04 -2.37 24.58
CA LEU A 683 -21.83 -2.76 25.75
C LEU A 683 -23.00 -3.66 25.36
N ARG A 684 -23.78 -3.30 24.34
CA ARG A 684 -24.89 -4.14 23.84
C ARG A 684 -24.39 -5.47 23.29
N ARG A 685 -23.36 -5.47 22.43
CA ARG A 685 -22.81 -6.69 21.81
C ARG A 685 -22.21 -7.64 22.84
N SER A 686 -21.57 -7.11 23.91
CA SER A 686 -21.03 -7.94 25.00
C SER A 686 -22.10 -8.65 25.84
N GLN A 687 -23.34 -8.14 25.87
CA GLN A 687 -24.46 -8.77 26.58
C GLN A 687 -25.13 -9.88 25.77
N TYR A 688 -25.10 -9.77 24.43
CA TYR A 688 -25.77 -10.69 23.52
C TYR A 688 -24.84 -11.17 22.40
N PRO A 689 -23.70 -11.81 22.73
CA PRO A 689 -22.75 -12.26 21.72
C PRO A 689 -23.41 -13.27 20.78
N GLN A 690 -23.30 -13.05 19.47
CA GLN A 690 -23.83 -13.98 18.47
C GLN A 690 -22.75 -14.98 18.04
N HIS A 691 -21.52 -14.50 17.89
CA HIS A 691 -20.38 -15.35 17.55
C HIS A 691 -19.22 -15.18 18.54
N LYS A 692 -18.26 -16.09 18.43
CA LYS A 692 -17.01 -16.06 19.18
C LYS A 692 -15.90 -16.65 18.32
N LEU A 693 -14.69 -16.10 18.45
CA LEU A 693 -13.49 -16.74 17.90
C LEU A 693 -13.11 -17.97 18.74
N VAL A 694 -13.04 -19.13 18.09
CA VAL A 694 -12.61 -20.40 18.68
C VAL A 694 -11.50 -21.03 17.83
N GLY A 695 -10.78 -21.97 18.42
CA GLY A 695 -9.88 -22.85 17.68
C GLY A 695 -10.59 -24.12 17.27
N LEU A 696 -10.29 -24.64 16.08
CA LEU A 696 -10.72 -25.94 15.60
C LEU A 696 -9.51 -26.83 15.33
N GLU A 697 -9.54 -28.05 15.85
CA GLU A 697 -8.63 -29.13 15.44
C GLU A 697 -9.35 -30.01 14.42
N LEU A 698 -8.84 -30.07 13.20
CA LEU A 698 -9.44 -30.80 12.09
C LEU A 698 -8.93 -32.24 12.04
N GLU A 699 -9.81 -33.18 11.73
CA GLU A 699 -9.45 -34.57 11.49
C GLU A 699 -8.75 -34.75 10.14
N GLY A 700 -7.65 -35.51 10.15
CA GLY A 700 -6.88 -35.81 8.95
C GLY A 700 -5.86 -34.74 8.56
N ASN A 701 -5.50 -34.72 7.27
CA ASN A 701 -4.42 -33.88 6.72
C ASN A 701 -4.91 -32.79 5.78
N GLU A 702 -6.20 -32.76 5.46
CA GLU A 702 -6.77 -31.72 4.61
C GLU A 702 -6.89 -30.41 5.39
N LEU A 703 -6.61 -29.30 4.71
CA LEU A 703 -6.64 -27.96 5.31
C LEU A 703 -7.97 -27.28 5.05
N ALA A 704 -8.46 -26.54 6.03
CA ALA A 704 -9.46 -25.50 5.80
C ALA A 704 -8.83 -24.29 5.07
N ALA A 705 -9.67 -23.48 4.45
CA ALA A 705 -9.32 -22.19 3.87
C ALA A 705 -10.20 -21.10 4.49
N HIS A 706 -9.71 -19.86 4.44
CA HIS A 706 -10.52 -18.69 4.79
C HIS A 706 -11.85 -18.70 4.01
N GLY A 707 -12.96 -18.49 4.70
CA GLY A 707 -14.30 -18.49 4.11
C GLY A 707 -15.00 -19.86 4.06
N ASP A 708 -14.29 -20.97 4.35
CA ASP A 708 -14.95 -22.28 4.44
C ASP A 708 -16.06 -22.25 5.50
N CYS A 709 -17.24 -22.76 5.14
CA CYS A 709 -18.36 -22.86 6.06
C CYS A 709 -18.11 -23.93 7.14
N VAL A 710 -18.52 -23.65 8.38
CA VAL A 710 -18.54 -24.64 9.47
C VAL A 710 -19.99 -25.03 9.77
N ARG A 711 -20.27 -26.32 9.91
CA ARG A 711 -21.63 -26.88 9.93
C ARG A 711 -21.89 -27.83 11.10
N VAL A 712 -23.16 -27.87 11.50
CA VAL A 712 -23.76 -28.92 12.33
C VAL A 712 -24.99 -29.43 11.58
N GLY A 713 -24.99 -30.70 11.19
CA GLY A 713 -25.96 -31.19 10.22
C GLY A 713 -25.92 -30.35 8.94
N ARG A 714 -27.07 -29.93 8.39
CA ARG A 714 -27.07 -29.09 7.18
C ARG A 714 -26.81 -27.61 7.46
N ALA A 715 -27.08 -27.14 8.68
CA ALA A 715 -26.97 -25.73 9.05
C ALA A 715 -25.52 -25.25 9.06
N GLN A 716 -25.29 -24.04 8.55
CA GLN A 716 -24.03 -23.34 8.73
C GLN A 716 -24.08 -22.59 10.05
N VAL A 717 -23.07 -22.81 10.88
CA VAL A 717 -22.98 -22.30 12.25
C VAL A 717 -21.72 -21.47 12.49
N GLY A 718 -20.87 -21.35 11.47
CA GLY A 718 -19.66 -20.54 11.54
C GLY A 718 -18.92 -20.49 10.22
N VAL A 719 -17.76 -19.85 10.27
CA VAL A 719 -16.86 -19.67 9.14
C VAL A 719 -15.41 -19.75 9.61
N ILE A 720 -14.58 -20.45 8.84
CA ILE A 720 -13.14 -20.47 9.05
C ILE A 720 -12.58 -19.10 8.70
N THR A 721 -11.87 -18.50 9.66
CA THR A 721 -11.20 -17.21 9.44
C THR A 721 -9.77 -17.42 8.96
N SER A 722 -9.00 -18.27 9.64
CA SER A 722 -7.62 -18.60 9.26
C SER A 722 -7.33 -20.07 9.53
N ALA A 723 -6.43 -20.70 8.78
CA ALA A 723 -6.10 -22.11 8.95
C ALA A 723 -4.69 -22.44 8.50
N CYS A 724 -4.05 -23.40 9.16
CA CYS A 724 -2.73 -23.91 8.76
C CYS A 724 -2.52 -25.38 9.16
N ARG A 725 -1.47 -25.99 8.61
CA ARG A 725 -0.91 -27.23 9.16
C ARG A 725 0.18 -26.82 10.14
N SER A 726 -0.04 -27.03 11.44
CA SER A 726 0.99 -26.80 12.45
C SER A 726 2.10 -27.84 12.33
N PRO A 727 3.37 -27.44 12.06
CA PRO A 727 4.47 -28.39 11.93
C PRO A 727 4.80 -29.10 13.24
N LEU A 728 4.86 -28.36 14.37
CA LEU A 728 5.20 -28.97 15.68
C LEU A 728 4.06 -29.78 16.28
N LEU A 729 2.81 -29.33 16.15
CA LEU A 729 1.67 -30.08 16.67
C LEU A 729 1.33 -31.28 15.78
N GLY A 730 1.78 -31.29 14.52
CA GLY A 730 1.45 -32.31 13.54
C GLY A 730 -0.04 -32.35 13.22
N LYS A 731 -0.76 -31.23 13.36
CA LYS A 731 -2.23 -31.12 13.29
C LYS A 731 -2.67 -30.05 12.30
N SER A 732 -3.82 -30.28 11.66
CA SER A 732 -4.53 -29.24 10.91
C SER A 732 -5.36 -28.42 11.89
N ILE A 733 -5.10 -27.13 11.97
CA ILE A 733 -5.75 -26.22 12.93
C ILE A 733 -6.36 -25.03 12.22
N ALA A 734 -7.42 -24.46 12.79
CA ALA A 734 -8.07 -23.28 12.25
C ALA A 734 -8.64 -22.36 13.33
N LEU A 735 -8.52 -21.05 13.12
CA LEU A 735 -9.35 -20.07 13.80
C LEU A 735 -10.71 -20.00 13.10
N CYS A 736 -11.76 -19.91 13.91
CA CYS A 736 -13.14 -19.97 13.42
C CYS A 736 -14.00 -18.98 14.20
N ARG A 737 -14.77 -18.18 13.47
CA ARG A 737 -15.86 -17.40 14.04
C ARG A 737 -17.11 -18.28 14.05
N LEU A 738 -17.51 -18.71 15.24
CA LEU A 738 -18.53 -19.73 15.45
C LEU A 738 -19.68 -19.19 16.30
N ALA A 739 -20.91 -19.61 16.00
CA ALA A 739 -22.08 -19.27 16.80
C ALA A 739 -21.92 -19.76 18.26
N VAL A 740 -22.32 -18.93 19.21
CA VAL A 740 -22.02 -19.13 20.64
C VAL A 740 -22.53 -20.46 21.19
N GLU A 741 -23.66 -20.97 20.68
CA GLU A 741 -24.26 -22.25 21.05
C GLU A 741 -23.40 -23.48 20.69
N HIS A 742 -22.39 -23.32 19.82
CA HIS A 742 -21.49 -24.38 19.39
C HIS A 742 -20.06 -24.21 19.89
N CYS A 743 -19.80 -23.21 20.73
CA CYS A 743 -18.44 -22.85 21.19
C CYS A 743 -17.93 -23.66 22.39
N GLU A 744 -18.69 -24.63 22.90
CA GLU A 744 -18.27 -25.45 24.04
C GLU A 744 -17.05 -26.31 23.64
N PRO A 745 -15.93 -26.26 24.40
CA PRO A 745 -14.76 -27.08 24.12
C PRO A 745 -15.10 -28.57 24.03
N GLY A 746 -14.60 -29.24 22.99
CA GLY A 746 -14.91 -30.64 22.71
C GLY A 746 -16.09 -30.87 21.77
N SER A 747 -16.92 -29.84 21.52
CA SER A 747 -18.01 -29.90 20.54
C SER A 747 -17.52 -30.34 19.17
N LEU A 748 -18.32 -31.16 18.50
CA LEU A 748 -18.04 -31.67 17.16
C LEU A 748 -18.76 -30.81 16.12
N VAL A 749 -18.01 -30.31 15.15
CA VAL A 749 -18.49 -29.55 14.00
C VAL A 749 -17.85 -30.10 12.73
N GLN A 750 -18.33 -29.67 11.57
CA GLN A 750 -17.82 -30.13 10.28
C GLN A 750 -17.44 -28.94 9.40
N VAL A 751 -16.21 -28.91 8.92
CA VAL A 751 -15.77 -27.92 7.91
C VAL A 751 -16.22 -28.40 6.54
N GLY A 752 -17.06 -27.62 5.87
CA GLY A 752 -17.57 -27.93 4.55
C GLY A 752 -16.54 -27.63 3.46
N LYS A 753 -16.41 -28.56 2.51
CA LYS A 753 -15.60 -28.45 1.29
C LYS A 753 -16.49 -28.62 0.06
N LEU A 754 -15.97 -28.25 -1.12
CA LEU A 754 -16.75 -28.23 -2.37
C LEU A 754 -17.93 -27.25 -2.25
N ASP A 755 -19.17 -27.72 -2.29
CA ASP A 755 -20.39 -26.94 -2.03
C ASP A 755 -20.71 -26.80 -0.52
N GLY A 756 -19.80 -27.25 0.34
CA GLY A 756 -19.95 -27.28 1.79
C GLY A 756 -20.80 -28.44 2.31
N GLN A 757 -21.32 -29.32 1.45
CA GLN A 757 -22.19 -30.44 1.82
C GLN A 757 -21.64 -31.79 1.35
N GLN A 758 -21.13 -31.86 0.12
CA GLN A 758 -20.62 -33.08 -0.50
C GLN A 758 -19.39 -33.65 0.21
N LYS A 759 -18.56 -32.76 0.75
CA LYS A 759 -17.35 -33.14 1.48
C LYS A 759 -17.27 -32.34 2.78
N ARG A 760 -16.96 -33.05 3.86
CA ARG A 760 -16.95 -32.51 5.22
C ARG A 760 -15.77 -33.08 5.98
N ILE A 761 -15.06 -32.21 6.68
CA ILE A 761 -13.93 -32.57 7.55
C ILE A 761 -14.43 -32.41 8.97
N ASP A 762 -14.43 -33.49 9.74
CA ASP A 762 -14.80 -33.43 11.15
C ASP A 762 -13.77 -32.58 11.91
N ALA A 763 -14.24 -31.77 12.86
CA ALA A 763 -13.40 -30.88 13.63
C ALA A 763 -13.90 -30.76 15.07
N ARG A 764 -12.97 -30.56 15.99
CA ARG A 764 -13.24 -30.39 17.42
C ARG A 764 -12.98 -28.96 17.85
N VAL A 765 -13.96 -28.37 18.53
CA VAL A 765 -13.88 -27.02 19.08
C VAL A 765 -12.94 -26.99 20.29
N GLY A 766 -12.10 -25.96 20.37
CA GLY A 766 -11.14 -25.72 21.43
C GLY A 766 -10.81 -24.24 21.62
N ALA A 767 -9.81 -23.95 22.45
CA ALA A 767 -9.31 -22.59 22.63
C ALA A 767 -8.63 -22.09 21.33
N PRO A 768 -8.68 -20.78 21.04
CA PRO A 768 -8.03 -20.22 19.85
C PRO A 768 -6.50 -20.16 19.96
N ILE A 769 -5.91 -20.63 21.05
CA ILE A 769 -4.46 -20.72 21.25
C ILE A 769 -4.10 -22.21 21.30
N PHE A 770 -3.41 -22.67 20.27
CA PHE A 770 -3.07 -24.09 20.08
C PHE A 770 -1.70 -24.44 20.68
N TYR A 771 -0.81 -23.45 20.78
CA TYR A 771 0.55 -23.62 21.30
C TYR A 771 0.80 -22.65 22.47
N ASP A 772 1.32 -23.18 23.59
CA ASP A 772 1.59 -22.43 24.84
C ASP A 772 0.40 -21.57 25.32
N PRO A 773 -0.77 -22.17 25.61
CA PRO A 773 -1.97 -21.42 26.01
C PRO A 773 -1.80 -20.63 27.31
N GLU A 774 -0.91 -21.07 28.22
CA GLU A 774 -0.55 -20.34 29.43
C GLU A 774 0.40 -19.15 29.18
N LYS A 775 0.88 -18.96 27.93
CA LYS A 775 1.76 -17.87 27.53
C LYS A 775 3.06 -17.84 28.33
N ARG A 776 3.63 -19.01 28.65
CA ARG A 776 4.88 -19.12 29.42
C ARG A 776 6.07 -18.60 28.63
N ARG A 777 6.14 -18.92 27.34
CA ARG A 777 7.27 -18.58 26.46
C ARG A 777 7.38 -17.07 26.21
N VAL A 778 6.27 -16.39 25.93
CA VAL A 778 6.25 -14.92 25.77
C VAL A 778 6.63 -14.18 27.07
N ARG A 779 6.19 -14.70 28.23
CA ARG A 779 6.43 -14.07 29.54
C ARG A 779 7.87 -14.25 30.01
N GLY A 780 8.56 -15.28 29.54
CA GLY A 780 9.95 -15.58 29.85
C GLY A 780 10.08 -16.24 31.20
#